data_AF-A0AA36HKB6-F1
#
_entry.id   AF-A0AA36HKB6-F1
#
_cell.length_a   1.000
_cell.length_b   1.000
_cell.length_c   1.000
_cell.angle_alpha   90.00
_cell.angle_beta   90.00
_cell.angle_gamma   90.00
#
_symmetry.space_group_name_H-M   'P 1'
#
loop_
_entity.id
_entity.type
_entity.pdbx_description
1 polymer ?
#
loop_
_entity_poly.entity_id
_entity_poly.type
_entity_poly.pdbx_seq_one_letter_code
_entity_poly.pdbx_strand_id
1 'polypeptide(L)'
;MASTDPRKIAEVRDVHRLERIGAHSHIRGLGLDDALDARMVSQGMVGQNGARRAAGVILSMIQEEKIAGRAVLIAGQPGTGKTAIAMGMAKALGDDTPFTMLAGSEIFSLEMSKTEALTQAFRRSIGVRIREEAEIIEGEVVEIEIERPANGQAATFGKMTLKTTEMETMYDLGQKMIETIQKEQIQAGDIITIDKSSGKISLLGRSFARSRDYDAMGPQTRFVQCPEGELQKRKEARLGEPAVRFGGGSVGARYYLSDRNLQKDDFFQKRLAEAGPDGWIDVCHLLACNKMKTGGVDTAKLVTALGGSQLLEVEVLPGKARVRRRVPWNGKGKGKGKGRRAEDQGPPVYDDRGPCGYFMAGHCNRGARCPLQHNTEWSMAIREDWLVPENASARRRVKELSQQILGEEAAGLFPRVFAQFVKCRGAESAESGALEDLGFEWEPVPEQKVSRWTKPTGAAAQAAAAGSGGEIRYYAVLDFEGKDEVIEFPVLLFDVKQRREAGRFQRFVRPAKLFQGLPVNEKTGAVTFVEALRDLGAWLKEITGQDLQAQKSSTVFVTCGDWDCKHVWTQCKISGIEAPRAFSQWINIKRSYADFYGKEFRGMKSMLAKLRLLDAEGNPKYGFHHLGMHDVENITRCLVHLLETDVELKVNGWW
;
A
#
# COMPACT_ATOMS: atom_id res chain seq x y z
N MET A 1 15.45 -29.86 38.21
CA MET A 1 14.55 -29.56 37.07
C MET A 1 13.76 -28.32 37.44
N ALA A 2 14.22 -27.15 37.01
CA ALA A 2 13.61 -25.86 37.36
C ALA A 2 12.52 -25.52 36.34
N SER A 3 11.28 -25.49 36.81
CA SER A 3 10.09 -25.07 36.06
C SER A 3 10.23 -23.60 35.65
N THR A 4 10.11 -23.33 34.36
CA THR A 4 10.15 -22.00 33.76
C THR A 4 8.86 -21.21 34.07
N ASP A 5 9.04 -20.04 34.68
CA ASP A 5 8.04 -19.03 35.04
C ASP A 5 7.22 -18.54 33.81
N PRO A 6 5.86 -18.56 33.84
CA PRO A 6 5.05 -18.03 32.74
C PRO A 6 5.06 -16.50 32.71
N ARG A 7 5.19 -15.94 31.50
CA ARG A 7 5.49 -14.53 31.21
C ARG A 7 4.27 -13.63 31.46
N LYS A 8 4.44 -12.56 32.24
CA LYS A 8 3.42 -11.51 32.47
C LYS A 8 3.16 -10.69 31.20
N ILE A 9 1.90 -10.64 30.76
CA ILE A 9 1.39 -9.72 29.75
C ILE A 9 0.84 -8.50 30.50
N ALA A 10 1.35 -7.31 30.19
CA ALA A 10 0.89 -6.09 30.83
C ALA A 10 -0.42 -5.63 30.17
N GLU A 11 -1.55 -5.79 30.88
CA GLU A 11 -2.84 -5.24 30.44
C GLU A 11 -2.74 -3.74 30.23
N VAL A 12 -3.07 -3.30 29.01
CA VAL A 12 -3.26 -1.90 28.69
C VAL A 12 -4.75 -1.61 28.80
N ARG A 13 -5.24 -1.38 30.02
CA ARG A 13 -6.32 -0.39 30.13
C ARG A 13 -5.67 0.94 29.82
N ASP A 14 -5.94 1.49 28.63
CA ASP A 14 -5.68 2.90 28.39
C ASP A 14 -6.31 3.65 29.56
N VAL A 15 -5.45 4.22 30.42
CA VAL A 15 -5.82 5.12 31.50
C VAL A 15 -6.86 6.05 30.91
N HIS A 16 -8.10 6.00 31.43
CA HIS A 16 -9.26 6.73 30.95
C HIS A 16 -8.80 7.96 30.18
N ARG A 17 -8.85 7.86 28.85
CA ARG A 17 -8.47 8.93 27.95
C ARG A 17 -9.27 10.12 28.45
N LEU A 18 -8.60 11.07 29.10
CA LEU A 18 -9.24 12.26 29.66
C LEU A 18 -10.10 12.79 28.51
N GLU A 19 -11.43 12.71 28.63
CA GLU A 19 -12.34 13.11 27.56
C GLU A 19 -12.24 14.63 27.46
N ARG A 20 -11.15 15.10 26.85
CA ARG A 20 -11.08 16.44 26.30
C ARG A 20 -12.26 16.50 25.35
N ILE A 21 -13.15 17.46 25.58
CA ILE A 21 -14.30 17.76 24.73
C ILE A 21 -13.78 17.94 23.31
N GLY A 22 -13.80 16.86 22.52
CA GLY A 22 -13.50 16.90 21.10
C GLY A 22 -14.69 17.51 20.36
N ALA A 23 -14.46 18.01 19.15
CA ALA A 23 -15.51 18.63 18.33
C ALA A 23 -16.74 17.72 18.09
N HIS A 24 -16.63 16.42 18.36
CA HIS A 24 -17.67 15.41 18.16
C HIS A 24 -18.04 14.62 19.43
N SER A 25 -17.69 15.12 20.63
CA SER A 25 -18.00 14.43 21.91
C SER A 25 -19.49 14.29 22.20
N HIS A 26 -20.33 15.12 21.59
CA HIS A 26 -21.79 15.08 21.73
C HIS A 26 -22.42 13.88 20.99
N ILE A 27 -21.69 13.22 20.09
CA ILE A 27 -22.21 12.13 19.26
C ILE A 27 -22.10 10.81 20.01
N ARG A 28 -23.25 10.17 20.23
CA ARG A 28 -23.37 8.90 20.95
C ARG A 28 -23.79 7.73 20.07
N GLY A 29 -24.14 7.99 18.81
CA GLY A 29 -24.56 6.99 17.82
C GLY A 29 -25.23 7.64 16.61
N LEU A 30 -25.82 6.83 15.73
CA LEU A 30 -26.48 7.30 14.51
C LEU A 30 -27.92 7.81 14.73
N GLY A 31 -28.53 7.54 15.89
CA GLY A 31 -29.87 8.01 16.25
C GLY A 31 -31.00 7.48 15.36
N LEU A 32 -30.86 6.21 14.93
CA LEU A 32 -31.86 5.49 14.15
C LEU A 32 -32.86 4.77 15.06
N ASP A 33 -34.04 4.47 14.55
CA ASP A 33 -34.98 3.52 15.17
C ASP A 33 -34.77 2.08 14.65
N ASP A 34 -35.57 1.14 15.15
CA ASP A 34 -35.49 -0.28 14.80
C ASP A 34 -35.83 -0.56 13.32
N ALA A 35 -36.49 0.39 12.64
CA ALA A 35 -36.77 0.35 11.21
C ALA A 35 -35.67 0.98 10.35
N LEU A 36 -34.55 1.39 10.95
CA LEU A 36 -33.43 2.12 10.36
C LEU A 36 -33.78 3.54 9.88
N ASP A 37 -34.90 4.10 10.33
CA ASP A 37 -35.27 5.48 10.03
C ASP A 37 -34.62 6.46 11.02
N ALA A 38 -34.10 7.55 10.46
CA ALA A 38 -33.37 8.55 11.23
C ALA A 38 -34.33 9.55 11.88
N ARG A 39 -34.34 9.60 13.22
CA ARG A 39 -35.07 10.64 13.95
C ARG A 39 -34.38 12.00 13.76
N MET A 40 -35.18 13.06 13.63
CA MET A 40 -34.70 14.43 13.41
C MET A 40 -33.64 14.88 14.42
N VAL A 41 -33.80 14.51 15.68
CA VAL A 41 -32.83 14.74 16.76
C VAL A 41 -32.73 13.47 17.60
N SER A 42 -31.57 12.82 17.61
CA SER A 42 -31.34 11.63 18.43
C SER A 42 -29.84 11.32 18.57
N GLN A 43 -29.42 10.82 19.74
CA GLN A 43 -28.03 10.41 20.04
C GLN A 43 -26.95 11.46 19.70
N GLY A 44 -27.29 12.75 19.80
CA GLY A 44 -26.39 13.86 19.47
C GLY A 44 -26.33 14.21 17.97
N MET A 45 -27.03 13.48 17.11
CA MET A 45 -27.16 13.76 15.69
C MET A 45 -28.43 14.59 15.42
N VAL A 46 -28.33 15.59 14.55
CA VAL A 46 -29.44 16.46 14.12
C VAL A 46 -29.48 16.48 12.59
N GLY A 47 -30.65 16.19 12.01
CA GLY A 47 -30.84 16.17 10.56
C GLY A 47 -30.04 15.07 9.84
N GLN A 48 -29.66 15.32 8.58
CA GLN A 48 -28.97 14.37 7.69
C GLN A 48 -29.64 12.99 7.60
N ASN A 49 -30.98 12.99 7.54
CA ASN A 49 -31.77 11.76 7.66
C ASN A 49 -31.42 10.71 6.59
N GLY A 50 -31.28 11.13 5.33
CA GLY A 50 -30.92 10.22 4.23
C GLY A 50 -29.53 9.59 4.42
N ALA A 51 -28.53 10.39 4.80
CA ALA A 51 -27.17 9.91 5.01
C ALA A 51 -27.05 9.01 6.25
N ARG A 52 -27.78 9.32 7.33
CA ARG A 52 -27.83 8.50 8.55
C ARG A 52 -28.54 7.17 8.31
N ARG A 53 -29.64 7.16 7.55
CA ARG A 53 -30.32 5.94 7.13
C ARG A 53 -29.39 5.06 6.29
N ALA A 54 -28.70 5.62 5.29
CA ALA A 54 -27.72 4.89 4.50
C ALA A 54 -26.57 4.32 5.35
N ALA A 55 -26.05 5.11 6.29
CA ALA A 55 -25.03 4.65 7.25
C ALA A 55 -25.54 3.51 8.15
N GLY A 56 -26.82 3.54 8.54
CA GLY A 56 -27.49 2.45 9.26
C GLY A 56 -27.56 1.15 8.48
N VAL A 57 -27.95 1.22 7.19
CA VAL A 57 -27.97 0.04 6.31
C VAL A 57 -26.57 -0.55 6.16
N ILE A 58 -25.54 0.30 5.99
CA ILE A 58 -24.14 -0.14 5.94
C ILE A 58 -23.73 -0.81 7.27
N LEU A 59 -24.12 -0.23 8.41
CA LEU A 59 -23.85 -0.80 9.73
C LEU A 59 -24.47 -2.20 9.88
N SER A 60 -25.73 -2.37 9.48
CA SER A 60 -26.40 -3.68 9.49
C SER A 60 -25.70 -4.68 8.58
N MET A 61 -25.27 -4.28 7.37
CA MET A 61 -24.51 -5.15 6.47
C MET A 61 -23.15 -5.57 7.04
N ILE A 62 -22.52 -4.71 7.86
CA ILE A 62 -21.27 -5.03 8.57
C ILE A 62 -21.56 -6.02 9.72
N GLN A 63 -22.60 -5.80 10.51
CA GLN A 63 -23.00 -6.69 11.61
C GLN A 63 -23.44 -8.08 11.12
N GLU A 64 -24.04 -8.15 9.93
CA GLU A 64 -24.42 -9.40 9.25
C GLU A 64 -23.26 -10.05 8.47
N GLU A 65 -22.05 -9.46 8.52
CA GLU A 65 -20.84 -9.96 7.84
C GLU A 65 -20.96 -10.12 6.31
N LYS A 66 -21.97 -9.49 5.68
CA LYS A 66 -22.22 -9.57 4.23
C LYS A 66 -21.23 -8.76 3.40
N ILE A 67 -20.54 -7.80 4.02
CA ILE A 67 -19.57 -6.91 3.37
C ILE A 67 -18.22 -7.04 4.05
N ALA A 68 -17.18 -7.40 3.28
CA ALA A 68 -15.78 -7.36 3.69
C ALA A 68 -14.92 -6.70 2.61
N GLY A 69 -13.90 -5.94 3.02
CA GLY A 69 -12.91 -5.35 2.10
C GLY A 69 -13.41 -4.21 1.20
N ARG A 70 -14.59 -3.64 1.46
CA ARG A 70 -15.13 -2.49 0.71
C ARG A 70 -14.91 -1.17 1.45
N ALA A 71 -14.60 -0.12 0.72
CA ALA A 71 -14.50 1.24 1.26
C ALA A 71 -15.84 1.97 1.17
N VAL A 72 -16.13 2.82 2.16
CA VAL A 72 -17.32 3.68 2.18
C VAL A 72 -16.88 5.13 1.99
N LEU A 73 -17.38 5.79 0.94
CA LEU A 73 -17.10 7.20 0.67
C LEU A 73 -18.29 8.06 1.11
N ILE A 74 -18.05 9.01 2.02
CA ILE A 74 -19.03 10.01 2.43
C ILE A 74 -18.65 11.34 1.78
N ALA A 75 -19.38 11.71 0.72
CA ALA A 75 -19.14 12.95 -0.02
C ALA A 75 -20.13 14.06 0.40
N GLY A 76 -19.70 15.32 0.31
CA GLY A 76 -20.54 16.48 0.62
C GLY A 76 -19.73 17.74 0.94
N GLN A 77 -20.40 18.90 0.95
CA GLN A 77 -19.78 20.19 1.23
C GLN A 77 -19.11 20.25 2.62
N PRO A 78 -18.09 21.11 2.84
CA PRO A 78 -17.53 21.33 4.17
C PRO A 78 -18.61 21.70 5.20
N GLY A 79 -18.50 21.22 6.44
CA GLY A 79 -19.46 21.53 7.51
C GLY A 79 -20.74 20.67 7.56
N THR A 80 -21.00 19.78 6.59
CA THR A 80 -22.24 18.97 6.53
C THR A 80 -22.27 17.73 7.44
N GLY A 81 -21.36 17.62 8.41
CA GLY A 81 -21.38 16.52 9.39
C GLY A 81 -20.85 15.17 8.88
N LYS A 82 -20.01 15.13 7.84
CA LYS A 82 -19.41 13.88 7.33
C LYS A 82 -18.63 13.10 8.40
N THR A 83 -17.73 13.80 9.09
CA THR A 83 -16.94 13.23 10.20
C THR A 83 -17.82 12.83 11.38
N ALA A 84 -18.92 13.56 11.60
CA ALA A 84 -19.91 13.26 12.62
C ALA A 84 -20.63 11.93 12.36
N ILE A 85 -21.04 11.67 11.11
CA ILE A 85 -21.65 10.39 10.71
C ILE A 85 -20.65 9.24 10.89
N ALA A 86 -19.40 9.40 10.48
CA ALA A 86 -18.37 8.37 10.67
C ALA A 86 -18.13 8.05 12.17
N MET A 87 -18.12 9.07 13.03
CA MET A 87 -18.04 8.88 14.49
C MET A 87 -19.30 8.18 15.03
N GLY A 88 -20.48 8.53 14.52
CA GLY A 88 -21.74 7.88 14.88
C GLY A 88 -21.77 6.40 14.51
N MET A 89 -21.23 6.04 13.34
CA MET A 89 -21.05 4.64 12.92
C MET A 89 -20.11 3.88 13.86
N ALA A 90 -18.97 4.48 14.21
CA ALA A 90 -18.00 3.88 15.13
C ALA A 90 -18.61 3.62 16.51
N LYS A 91 -19.36 4.59 17.05
CA LYS A 91 -20.07 4.44 18.33
C LYS A 91 -21.18 3.40 18.28
N ALA A 92 -21.87 3.28 17.15
CA ALA A 92 -22.93 2.28 16.96
C ALA A 92 -22.37 0.83 16.81
N LEU A 93 -21.12 0.65 16.38
CA LEU A 93 -20.42 -0.64 16.39
C LEU A 93 -20.00 -1.10 17.81
N GLY A 94 -20.02 -0.19 18.79
CA GLY A 94 -19.69 -0.47 20.19
C GLY A 94 -18.34 0.09 20.61
N ASP A 95 -18.20 0.39 21.91
CA ASP A 95 -16.98 1.01 22.48
C ASP A 95 -15.75 0.09 22.45
N ASP A 96 -15.95 -1.22 22.27
CA ASP A 96 -14.88 -2.22 22.12
C ASP A 96 -14.26 -2.23 20.71
N THR A 97 -14.92 -1.62 19.72
CA THR A 97 -14.44 -1.63 18.33
C THR A 97 -13.41 -0.52 18.12
N PRO A 98 -12.15 -0.82 17.73
CA PRO A 98 -11.15 0.21 17.55
C PRO A 98 -11.46 1.11 16.36
N PHE A 99 -11.44 2.42 16.59
CA PHE A 99 -11.67 3.42 15.57
C PHE A 99 -10.51 4.41 15.48
N THR A 100 -9.87 4.48 14.30
CA THR A 100 -8.75 5.40 14.04
C THR A 100 -9.20 6.48 13.06
N MET A 101 -9.15 7.74 13.50
CA MET A 101 -9.24 8.89 12.59
C MET A 101 -7.84 9.22 12.06
N LEU A 102 -7.73 9.44 10.75
CA LEU A 102 -6.48 9.80 10.09
C LEU A 102 -6.76 10.91 9.07
N ALA A 103 -6.00 11.99 9.13
CA ALA A 103 -6.04 13.01 8.09
C ALA A 103 -5.13 12.61 6.92
N GLY A 104 -5.55 12.86 5.68
CA GLY A 104 -4.75 12.51 4.48
C GLY A 104 -3.35 13.15 4.48
N SER A 105 -3.19 14.31 5.09
CA SER A 105 -1.91 15.00 5.26
C SER A 105 -0.96 14.30 6.23
N GLU A 106 -1.47 13.57 7.23
CA GLU A 106 -0.64 12.87 8.23
C GLU A 106 0.14 11.69 7.65
N ILE A 107 -0.28 11.19 6.49
CA ILE A 107 0.41 10.10 5.78
C ILE A 107 1.75 10.58 5.19
N PHE A 108 1.88 11.87 4.91
CA PHE A 108 3.08 12.46 4.33
C PHE A 108 4.03 12.90 5.45
N SER A 109 4.90 11.99 5.87
CA SER A 109 5.94 12.26 6.88
C SER A 109 7.34 12.07 6.32
N LEU A 110 8.32 12.78 6.91
CA LEU A 110 9.75 12.54 6.70
C LEU A 110 10.27 11.40 7.58
N GLU A 111 9.61 11.12 8.71
CA GLU A 111 10.05 10.12 9.69
C GLU A 111 9.72 8.69 9.25
N MET A 112 8.61 8.50 8.54
CA MET A 112 8.14 7.20 8.09
C MET A 112 7.60 7.26 6.66
N SER A 113 7.72 6.15 5.93
CA SER A 113 7.20 6.06 4.58
C SER A 113 5.67 6.07 4.58
N LYS A 114 5.07 6.55 3.48
CA LYS A 114 3.60 6.56 3.30
C LYS A 114 2.98 5.17 3.51
N THR A 115 3.65 4.13 3.01
CA THR A 115 3.22 2.73 3.16
C THR A 115 3.22 2.31 4.63
N GLU A 116 4.24 2.70 5.39
CA GLU A 116 4.34 2.38 6.82
C GLU A 116 3.30 3.15 7.64
N ALA A 117 3.10 4.44 7.35
CA ALA A 117 2.07 5.25 8.00
C ALA A 117 0.67 4.65 7.79
N LEU A 118 0.34 4.25 6.55
CA LEU A 118 -0.91 3.57 6.23
C LEU A 118 -1.00 2.19 6.91
N THR A 119 0.07 1.39 6.87
CA THR A 119 0.10 0.06 7.51
C THR A 119 -0.14 0.17 9.01
N GLN A 120 0.46 1.17 9.67
CA GLN A 120 0.20 1.43 11.08
C GLN A 120 -1.23 1.88 11.33
N ALA A 121 -1.78 2.76 10.49
CA ALA A 121 -3.18 3.18 10.60
C ALA A 121 -4.15 2.00 10.47
N PHE A 122 -3.96 1.12 9.48
CA PHE A 122 -4.78 -0.10 9.34
C PHE A 122 -4.63 -1.03 10.54
N ARG A 123 -3.41 -1.23 11.06
CA ARG A 123 -3.19 -2.08 12.26
C ARG A 123 -3.81 -1.50 13.53
N ARG A 124 -3.90 -0.17 13.66
CA ARG A 124 -4.58 0.48 14.80
C ARG A 124 -6.09 0.27 14.76
N SER A 125 -6.66 0.16 13.56
CA SER A 125 -8.09 -0.07 13.35
C SER A 125 -8.50 -1.55 13.38
N ILE A 126 -7.56 -2.47 13.64
CA ILE A 126 -7.84 -3.90 13.76
C ILE A 126 -7.60 -4.33 15.21
N GLY A 127 -8.67 -4.74 15.87
CA GLY A 127 -8.63 -5.28 17.23
C GLY A 127 -8.72 -6.80 17.20
N VAL A 128 -7.88 -7.46 18.00
CA VAL A 128 -8.01 -8.90 18.25
C VAL A 128 -8.58 -9.06 19.66
N ARG A 129 -9.75 -9.70 19.77
CA ARG A 129 -10.37 -10.00 21.05
C ARG A 129 -9.92 -11.37 21.51
N ILE A 130 -9.15 -11.42 22.59
CA ILE A 130 -8.71 -12.65 23.23
C ILE A 130 -9.55 -12.83 24.50
N ARG A 131 -10.13 -14.03 24.64
CA ARG A 131 -10.80 -14.44 25.88
C ARG A 131 -9.83 -15.31 26.65
N GLU A 132 -9.51 -14.89 27.86
CA GLU A 132 -8.66 -15.65 28.77
C GLU A 132 -9.39 -15.81 30.11
N GLU A 133 -9.29 -16.99 30.72
CA GLU A 133 -9.82 -17.23 32.05
C GLU A 133 -8.77 -16.80 33.07
N ALA A 134 -9.12 -15.82 33.92
CA ALA A 134 -8.27 -15.38 35.02
C ALA A 134 -8.87 -15.81 36.36
N GLU A 135 -8.02 -16.35 37.25
CA GLU A 135 -8.37 -16.60 38.65
C GLU A 135 -8.16 -15.30 39.45
N ILE A 136 -9.25 -14.71 39.93
CA ILE A 136 -9.25 -13.46 40.68
C ILE A 136 -9.72 -13.75 42.11
N ILE A 137 -9.01 -13.18 43.07
CA ILE A 137 -9.35 -13.21 44.48
C ILE A 137 -9.99 -11.86 44.84
N GLU A 138 -11.23 -11.85 45.32
CA GLU A 138 -11.96 -10.63 45.66
C GLU A 138 -12.44 -10.69 47.10
N GLY A 139 -12.10 -9.68 47.91
CA GLY A 139 -12.46 -9.66 49.33
C GLY A 139 -12.17 -8.33 50.01
N GLU A 140 -12.76 -8.16 51.19
CA GLU A 140 -12.45 -7.09 52.13
C GLU A 140 -11.23 -7.45 52.97
N VAL A 141 -10.28 -6.52 53.09
CA VAL A 141 -9.10 -6.66 53.94
C VAL A 141 -9.49 -6.50 55.40
N VAL A 142 -9.24 -7.52 56.22
CA VAL A 142 -9.49 -7.48 57.67
C VAL A 142 -8.27 -6.94 58.41
N GLU A 143 -7.10 -7.50 58.10
CA GLU A 143 -5.83 -7.21 58.76
C GLU A 143 -4.66 -7.45 57.82
N ILE A 144 -3.60 -6.64 57.97
CA ILE A 144 -2.33 -6.76 57.24
C ILE A 144 -1.20 -6.72 58.26
N GLU A 145 -0.44 -7.81 58.36
CA GLU A 145 0.77 -7.92 59.18
C GLU A 145 2.00 -7.89 58.26
N ILE A 146 2.91 -6.93 58.44
CA ILE A 146 4.16 -6.86 57.65
C ILE A 146 5.33 -6.91 58.62
N GLU A 147 6.09 -8.00 58.59
CA GLU A 147 7.29 -8.14 59.41
C GLU A 147 8.47 -7.41 58.74
N ARG A 148 8.96 -6.36 59.40
CA ARG A 148 10.13 -5.59 58.97
C ARG A 148 11.34 -5.96 59.83
N PRO A 149 12.44 -6.50 59.27
CA PRO A 149 13.65 -6.71 60.05
C PRO A 149 14.25 -5.35 60.46
N ALA A 150 14.72 -5.24 61.70
CA ALA A 150 15.17 -3.99 62.34
C ALA A 150 16.34 -3.26 61.64
N ASN A 151 16.96 -3.87 60.62
CA ASN A 151 18.16 -3.38 59.94
C ASN A 151 17.90 -2.62 58.62
N GLY A 152 16.69 -2.11 58.38
CA GLY A 152 16.41 -1.22 57.25
C GLY A 152 16.45 -1.89 55.86
N GLN A 153 16.43 -3.22 55.78
CA GLN A 153 16.21 -3.96 54.53
C GLN A 153 14.71 -4.13 54.24
N ALA A 154 14.37 -4.31 52.97
CA ALA A 154 12.99 -4.51 52.51
C ALA A 154 12.28 -5.63 53.29
N ALA A 155 11.00 -5.42 53.62
CA ALA A 155 10.19 -6.39 54.36
C ALA A 155 10.19 -7.76 53.66
N THR A 156 10.60 -8.81 54.38
CA THR A 156 10.86 -10.13 53.78
C THR A 156 9.59 -10.96 53.66
N PHE A 157 8.65 -10.84 54.60
CA PHE A 157 7.40 -11.60 54.67
C PHE A 157 6.27 -10.76 55.29
N GLY A 158 5.03 -11.01 54.85
CA GLY A 158 3.83 -10.40 55.43
C GLY A 158 2.65 -11.35 55.32
N LYS A 159 1.61 -11.13 56.10
CA LYS A 159 0.35 -11.87 56.07
C LYS A 159 -0.80 -10.90 55.88
N MET A 160 -1.82 -11.34 55.16
CA MET A 160 -3.03 -10.55 54.96
C MET A 160 -4.25 -11.44 55.04
N THR A 161 -5.23 -10.99 55.81
CA THR A 161 -6.50 -11.68 55.98
C THR A 161 -7.56 -11.00 55.13
N LEU A 162 -8.16 -11.76 54.23
CA LEU A 162 -9.26 -11.32 53.36
C LEU A 162 -10.55 -12.03 53.77
N LYS A 163 -11.67 -11.31 53.75
CA LYS A 163 -13.00 -11.87 53.99
C LYS A 163 -14.01 -11.51 52.89
N THR A 164 -14.93 -12.42 52.63
CA THR A 164 -16.21 -12.17 51.94
C THR A 164 -17.33 -12.26 52.96
N THR A 165 -18.59 -12.20 52.52
CA THR A 165 -19.73 -12.45 53.41
C THR A 165 -19.80 -13.90 53.91
N GLU A 166 -19.17 -14.84 53.21
CA GLU A 166 -19.28 -16.28 53.48
C GLU A 166 -17.98 -16.92 54.00
N MET A 167 -16.81 -16.36 53.65
CA MET A 167 -15.51 -16.98 53.94
C MET A 167 -14.48 -15.96 54.41
N GLU A 168 -13.57 -16.37 55.30
CA GLU A 168 -12.41 -15.61 55.73
C GLU A 168 -11.16 -16.47 55.54
N THR A 169 -10.09 -15.91 54.98
CA THR A 169 -8.87 -16.66 54.67
C THR A 169 -7.63 -15.79 54.83
N MET A 170 -6.59 -16.36 55.45
CA MET A 170 -5.29 -15.74 55.62
C MET A 170 -4.37 -16.13 54.46
N TYR A 171 -3.71 -15.15 53.85
CA TYR A 171 -2.77 -15.29 52.75
C TYR A 171 -1.39 -14.80 53.15
N ASP A 172 -0.37 -15.61 52.86
CA ASP A 172 1.03 -15.19 52.97
C ASP A 172 1.40 -14.31 51.76
N LEU A 173 1.95 -13.14 52.05
CA LEU A 173 2.35 -12.14 51.07
C LEU A 173 3.83 -12.23 50.74
N GLY A 174 4.14 -12.34 49.44
CA GLY A 174 5.49 -12.17 48.93
C GLY A 174 5.91 -10.70 48.85
N GLN A 175 7.22 -10.46 48.82
CA GLN A 175 7.84 -9.12 48.80
C GLN A 175 7.20 -8.15 47.76
N LYS A 176 6.95 -8.62 46.52
CA LYS A 176 6.35 -7.80 45.46
C LYS A 176 4.92 -7.35 45.76
N MET A 177 4.14 -8.18 46.46
CA MET A 177 2.78 -7.81 46.87
C MET A 177 2.81 -6.79 48.02
N ILE A 178 3.75 -6.94 48.95
CA ILE A 178 3.96 -5.98 50.05
C ILE A 178 4.32 -4.59 49.50
N GLU A 179 5.21 -4.52 48.50
CA GLU A 179 5.54 -3.26 47.82
C GLU A 179 4.32 -2.63 47.13
N THR A 180 3.44 -3.45 46.54
CA THR A 180 2.22 -2.97 45.87
C THR A 180 1.19 -2.46 46.88
N ILE A 181 1.00 -3.17 48.00
CA ILE A 181 0.15 -2.76 49.12
C ILE A 181 0.62 -1.41 49.69
N GLN A 182 1.93 -1.25 49.90
CA GLN A 182 2.50 0.01 50.36
C GLN A 182 2.37 1.13 49.32
N LYS A 183 2.49 0.81 48.04
CA LYS A 183 2.34 1.80 46.95
C LYS A 183 0.90 2.28 46.79
N GLU A 184 -0.07 1.37 46.86
CA GLU A 184 -1.50 1.68 46.75
C GLU A 184 -2.13 2.13 48.08
N GLN A 185 -1.35 2.12 49.17
CA GLN A 185 -1.78 2.52 50.52
C GLN A 185 -3.02 1.75 50.99
N ILE A 186 -3.03 0.43 50.77
CA ILE A 186 -4.15 -0.44 51.13
C ILE A 186 -4.19 -0.61 52.65
N GLN A 187 -5.37 -0.42 53.23
CA GLN A 187 -5.64 -0.46 54.67
C GLN A 187 -6.71 -1.51 55.00
N ALA A 188 -6.83 -1.85 56.29
CA ALA A 188 -7.95 -2.65 56.77
C ALA A 188 -9.29 -1.94 56.49
N GLY A 189 -10.25 -2.68 55.94
CA GLY A 189 -11.54 -2.19 55.48
C GLY A 189 -11.59 -1.83 53.99
N ASP A 190 -10.49 -1.92 53.26
CA ASP A 190 -10.48 -1.77 51.81
C ASP A 190 -10.96 -3.06 51.12
N ILE A 191 -11.73 -2.92 50.04
CA ILE A 191 -12.17 -4.01 49.16
C ILE A 191 -11.23 -4.05 47.96
N ILE A 192 -10.56 -5.17 47.78
CA ILE A 192 -9.52 -5.33 46.77
C ILE A 192 -9.80 -6.54 45.87
N THR A 193 -9.31 -6.45 44.63
CA THR A 193 -9.21 -7.60 43.71
C THR A 193 -7.75 -7.91 43.47
N ILE A 194 -7.37 -9.16 43.63
CA ILE A 194 -6.04 -9.67 43.36
C ILE A 194 -6.14 -10.67 42.21
N ASP A 195 -5.50 -10.35 41.09
CA ASP A 195 -5.31 -11.35 40.04
C ASP A 195 -4.18 -12.30 40.46
N LYS A 196 -4.50 -13.57 40.63
CA LYS A 196 -3.58 -14.61 41.11
C LYS A 196 -2.43 -14.87 40.12
N SER A 197 -2.67 -14.67 38.84
CA SER A 197 -1.70 -14.90 37.78
C SER A 197 -0.69 -13.75 37.66
N SER A 198 -1.19 -12.51 37.70
CA SER A 198 -0.34 -11.32 37.56
C SER A 198 0.20 -10.79 38.89
N GLY A 199 -0.41 -11.15 40.02
CA GLY A 199 -0.12 -10.61 41.34
C GLY A 199 -0.45 -9.11 41.45
N LYS A 200 -1.27 -8.58 40.54
CA LYS A 200 -1.70 -7.18 40.55
C LYS A 200 -2.87 -7.04 41.51
N ILE A 201 -2.74 -6.10 42.44
CA ILE A 201 -3.78 -5.73 43.38
C ILE A 201 -4.49 -4.50 42.81
N SER A 202 -5.80 -4.39 42.99
CA SER A 202 -6.57 -3.21 42.59
C SER A 202 -7.61 -2.90 43.64
N LEU A 203 -7.57 -1.67 44.15
CA LEU A 203 -8.53 -1.14 45.11
C LEU A 203 -9.87 -0.82 44.42
N LEU A 204 -10.95 -1.51 44.83
CA LEU A 204 -12.31 -1.25 44.33
C LEU A 204 -13.00 -0.13 45.11
N GLY A 205 -12.72 -0.04 46.41
CA GLY A 205 -13.29 0.96 47.31
C GLY A 205 -13.20 0.52 48.77
N ARG A 206 -13.88 1.23 49.67
CA ARG A 206 -13.93 0.91 51.10
C ARG A 206 -15.23 0.23 51.51
N SER A 207 -15.17 -0.69 52.47
CA SER A 207 -16.35 -1.37 52.99
C SER A 207 -17.24 -0.39 53.76
N PHE A 208 -18.56 -0.56 53.61
CA PHE A 208 -19.54 0.24 54.35
C PHE A 208 -19.44 0.03 55.88
N ALA A 209 -19.01 -1.15 56.32
CA ALA A 209 -18.94 -1.55 57.72
C ALA A 209 -17.91 -0.73 58.54
N ARG A 210 -16.81 -0.29 57.90
CA ARG A 210 -15.71 0.47 58.53
C ARG A 210 -15.75 1.97 58.23
N SER A 211 -16.84 2.46 57.65
CA SER A 211 -16.99 3.87 57.21
C SER A 211 -16.94 4.91 58.35
N ARG A 212 -17.18 4.50 59.60
CA ARG A 212 -17.22 5.38 60.78
C ARG A 212 -15.90 5.49 61.55
N ASP A 213 -14.92 4.61 61.28
CA ASP A 213 -13.71 4.51 62.10
C ASP A 213 -12.62 5.53 61.71
N TYR A 214 -12.82 6.29 60.63
CA TYR A 214 -11.83 7.24 60.10
C TYR A 214 -12.45 8.61 59.81
N ASP A 215 -12.11 9.60 60.63
CA ASP A 215 -12.64 10.98 60.62
C ASP A 215 -12.02 11.87 59.51
N ALA A 216 -10.87 11.46 58.94
CA ALA A 216 -10.13 12.21 57.92
C ALA A 216 -10.31 11.63 56.50
N MET A 217 -11.56 11.56 56.02
CA MET A 217 -11.87 11.02 54.69
C MET A 217 -11.99 12.13 53.64
N GLY A 218 -11.27 12.00 52.53
CA GLY A 218 -11.44 12.90 51.38
C GLY A 218 -12.82 12.71 50.71
N PRO A 219 -13.39 13.74 50.07
CA PRO A 219 -14.71 13.70 49.42
C PRO A 219 -14.83 12.75 48.20
N GLN A 220 -13.81 11.92 47.95
CA GLN A 220 -13.66 11.03 46.78
C GLN A 220 -13.66 9.53 47.15
N THR A 221 -13.79 9.17 48.43
CA THR A 221 -13.72 7.77 48.87
C THR A 221 -14.97 7.01 48.41
N ARG A 222 -14.78 6.06 47.49
CA ARG A 222 -15.85 5.20 46.96
C ARG A 222 -16.15 4.08 47.95
N PHE A 223 -17.38 4.03 48.47
CA PHE A 223 -17.84 2.93 49.31
C PHE A 223 -18.44 1.80 48.46
N VAL A 224 -18.07 0.57 48.77
CA VAL A 224 -18.47 -0.66 48.06
C VAL A 224 -18.94 -1.67 49.11
N GLN A 225 -19.91 -2.50 48.76
CA GLN A 225 -20.38 -3.57 49.65
C GLN A 225 -19.38 -4.73 49.69
N CYS A 226 -19.33 -5.44 50.81
CA CYS A 226 -18.49 -6.62 50.96
C CYS A 226 -18.86 -7.65 49.87
N PRO A 227 -17.88 -8.18 49.12
CA PRO A 227 -18.15 -9.16 48.09
C PRO A 227 -18.84 -10.41 48.64
N GLU A 228 -19.84 -10.93 47.92
CA GLU A 228 -20.58 -12.14 48.28
C GLU A 228 -20.00 -13.39 47.60
N GLY A 229 -20.16 -14.55 48.24
CA GLY A 229 -19.73 -15.86 47.73
C GLY A 229 -18.27 -16.22 48.03
N GLU A 230 -17.73 -17.16 47.25
CA GLU A 230 -16.35 -17.63 47.37
C GLU A 230 -15.31 -16.53 47.12
N LEU A 231 -14.21 -16.59 47.87
CA LEU A 231 -13.13 -15.62 47.82
C LEU A 231 -12.33 -15.70 46.50
N GLN A 232 -12.26 -16.88 45.89
CA GLN A 232 -11.60 -17.12 44.61
C GLN A 232 -12.65 -17.33 43.52
N LYS A 233 -12.65 -16.48 42.50
CA LYS A 233 -13.58 -16.55 41.38
C LYS A 233 -12.82 -16.67 40.07
N ARG A 234 -13.32 -17.52 39.17
CA ARG A 234 -12.87 -17.53 37.78
C ARG A 234 -13.66 -16.50 37.00
N LYS A 235 -12.96 -15.54 36.42
CA LYS A 235 -13.58 -14.49 35.60
C LYS A 235 -12.99 -14.55 34.20
N GLU A 236 -13.86 -14.54 33.19
CA GLU A 236 -13.41 -14.31 31.82
C GLU A 236 -12.91 -12.87 31.69
N ALA A 237 -11.60 -12.72 31.50
CA ALA A 237 -10.99 -11.46 31.11
C ALA A 237 -11.12 -11.30 29.59
N ARG A 238 -11.73 -10.18 29.18
CA ARG A 238 -11.80 -9.78 27.77
C ARG A 238 -10.66 -8.81 27.50
N LEU A 239 -9.60 -9.29 26.87
CA LEU A 239 -8.50 -8.43 26.43
C LEU A 239 -8.76 -8.00 24.98
N GLY A 240 -8.95 -6.71 24.75
CA GLY A 240 -8.97 -6.12 23.42
C GLY A 240 -7.69 -5.32 23.22
N GLU A 241 -6.81 -5.79 22.32
CA GLU A 241 -5.57 -5.06 22.02
C GLU A 241 -5.45 -4.71 20.53
N PRO A 242 -4.98 -3.48 20.19
CA PRO A 242 -4.63 -3.12 18.82
C PRO A 242 -3.31 -3.78 18.40
N ALA A 243 -3.25 -4.30 17.18
CA ALA A 243 -2.15 -5.15 16.66
C ALA A 243 -0.74 -4.51 16.62
N VAL A 244 -0.59 -3.22 16.95
CA VAL A 244 0.66 -2.46 16.79
C VAL A 244 1.73 -2.80 17.85
N ARG A 245 1.34 -3.27 19.06
CA ARG A 245 2.31 -3.44 20.16
C ARG A 245 3.17 -4.71 20.12
N PHE A 246 2.83 -5.71 19.30
CA PHE A 246 3.56 -6.98 19.27
C PHE A 246 4.90 -6.97 18.49
N GLY A 247 5.21 -5.92 17.72
CA GLY A 247 6.20 -6.05 16.62
C GLY A 247 7.50 -5.23 16.66
N GLY A 248 7.62 -4.16 17.45
CA GLY A 248 8.67 -3.14 17.22
C GLY A 248 10.13 -3.64 17.33
N GLY A 249 10.47 -4.32 18.42
CA GLY A 249 11.87 -4.73 18.72
C GLY A 249 12.31 -6.02 18.02
N SER A 250 11.42 -7.02 17.91
CA SER A 250 11.73 -8.31 17.27
C SER A 250 11.92 -8.18 15.76
N VAL A 251 11.12 -7.33 15.10
CA VAL A 251 11.17 -7.12 13.65
C VAL A 251 12.47 -6.44 13.25
N GLY A 252 12.97 -5.49 14.05
CA GLY A 252 14.26 -4.81 13.81
C GLY A 252 15.43 -5.79 13.80
N ALA A 253 15.63 -6.56 14.87
CA ALA A 253 16.73 -7.52 14.95
C ALA A 253 16.63 -8.66 13.92
N ARG A 254 15.43 -9.17 13.64
CA ARG A 254 15.20 -10.15 12.56
C ARG A 254 15.51 -9.57 11.18
N TYR A 255 15.17 -8.31 10.94
CA TYR A 255 15.49 -7.63 9.69
C TYR A 255 17.01 -7.47 9.51
N TYR A 256 17.74 -6.99 10.52
CA TYR A 256 19.20 -6.76 10.41
C TYR A 256 19.99 -8.03 10.11
N LEU A 257 19.57 -9.16 10.69
CA LEU A 257 20.20 -10.47 10.50
C LEU A 257 19.51 -11.35 9.44
N SER A 258 18.57 -10.79 8.66
CA SER A 258 17.92 -11.49 7.55
C SER A 258 18.83 -11.60 6.33
N ASP A 259 18.62 -12.64 5.50
CA ASP A 259 19.34 -12.80 4.23
C ASP A 259 19.19 -11.59 3.30
N ARG A 260 18.00 -10.98 3.29
CA ARG A 260 17.68 -9.81 2.45
C ARG A 260 18.47 -8.56 2.85
N ASN A 261 18.69 -8.34 4.15
CA ASN A 261 19.50 -7.22 4.63
C ASN A 261 21.00 -7.51 4.50
N LEU A 262 21.42 -8.72 4.88
CA LEU A 262 22.82 -9.16 4.80
C LEU A 262 23.36 -9.24 3.38
N GLN A 263 22.51 -9.31 2.35
CA GLN A 263 22.95 -9.14 0.95
C GLN A 263 23.43 -7.72 0.60
N LYS A 264 23.11 -6.72 1.43
CA LYS A 264 23.27 -5.30 1.12
C LYS A 264 24.01 -4.51 2.20
N ASP A 265 24.02 -5.02 3.43
CA ASP A 265 24.52 -4.34 4.61
C ASP A 265 25.93 -4.82 4.97
N ASP A 266 26.93 -4.06 4.53
CA ASP A 266 28.34 -4.36 4.74
C ASP A 266 28.73 -4.34 6.23
N PHE A 267 27.98 -3.63 7.09
CA PHE A 267 28.29 -3.53 8.52
C PHE A 267 28.01 -4.85 9.24
N PHE A 268 26.81 -5.42 9.08
CA PHE A 268 26.48 -6.70 9.71
C PHE A 268 27.18 -7.90 9.05
N GLN A 269 27.51 -7.80 7.75
CA GLN A 269 28.39 -8.79 7.09
C GLN A 269 29.77 -8.86 7.75
N LYS A 270 30.42 -7.71 7.97
CA LYS A 270 31.73 -7.65 8.63
C LYS A 270 31.65 -8.17 10.06
N ARG A 271 30.61 -7.82 10.81
CA ARG A 271 30.41 -8.30 12.19
C ARG A 271 30.17 -9.80 12.27
N LEU A 272 29.45 -10.39 11.31
CA LEU A 272 29.30 -11.85 11.20
C LEU A 272 30.62 -12.53 10.82
N ALA A 273 31.42 -11.92 9.94
CA ALA A 273 32.74 -12.45 9.57
C ALA A 273 33.75 -12.37 10.72
N GLU A 274 33.70 -11.29 11.51
CA GLU A 274 34.53 -11.09 12.72
C GLU A 274 34.12 -12.02 13.88
N ALA A 275 32.85 -12.46 13.92
CA ALA A 275 32.30 -13.33 14.98
C ALA A 275 32.79 -14.79 14.93
N GLY A 276 33.59 -15.18 13.93
CA GLY A 276 34.15 -16.53 13.82
C GLY A 276 33.11 -17.64 13.53
N PRO A 277 33.50 -18.93 13.65
CA PRO A 277 32.65 -20.06 13.29
C PRO A 277 31.36 -20.19 14.13
N ASP A 278 31.30 -19.55 15.30
CA ASP A 278 30.16 -19.62 16.23
C ASP A 278 29.06 -18.57 15.95
N GLY A 279 29.38 -17.53 15.16
CA GLY A 279 28.40 -16.58 14.59
C GLY A 279 27.72 -15.61 15.57
N TRP A 280 28.26 -15.44 16.78
CA TRP A 280 27.68 -14.59 17.84
C TRP A 280 28.03 -13.12 17.71
N ILE A 281 27.00 -12.25 17.67
CA ILE A 281 27.13 -10.79 17.61
C ILE A 281 26.61 -10.19 18.90
N ASP A 282 27.33 -9.21 19.46
CA ASP A 282 26.86 -8.49 20.64
C ASP A 282 25.60 -7.65 20.33
N VAL A 283 24.59 -7.76 21.20
CA VAL A 283 23.32 -7.03 21.09
C VAL A 283 23.53 -5.52 21.10
N CYS A 284 24.61 -5.02 21.69
CA CYS A 284 24.97 -3.60 21.65
C CYS A 284 25.11 -3.07 20.21
N HIS A 285 25.53 -3.90 19.25
CA HIS A 285 25.63 -3.50 17.84
C HIS A 285 24.27 -3.33 17.17
N LEU A 286 23.24 -4.08 17.58
CA LEU A 286 21.87 -3.90 17.12
C LEU A 286 21.26 -2.64 17.75
N LEU A 287 21.46 -2.47 19.06
CA LEU A 287 20.96 -1.31 19.82
C LEU A 287 21.63 0.01 19.41
N ALA A 288 22.83 -0.04 18.84
CA ALA A 288 23.52 1.14 18.31
C ALA A 288 22.84 1.74 17.07
N CYS A 289 21.98 0.98 16.38
CA CYS A 289 21.30 1.43 15.17
C CYS A 289 20.20 2.45 15.46
N ASN A 290 20.10 3.51 14.65
CA ASN A 290 19.16 4.61 14.86
C ASN A 290 17.70 4.15 15.00
N LYS A 291 17.25 3.16 14.22
CA LYS A 291 15.87 2.63 14.34
C LYS A 291 15.58 1.96 15.68
N MET A 292 16.59 1.30 16.27
CA MET A 292 16.46 0.66 17.58
C MET A 292 16.50 1.70 18.71
N LYS A 293 17.31 2.75 18.55
CA LYS A 293 17.37 3.91 19.46
C LYS A 293 16.08 4.71 19.48
N THR A 294 15.54 5.05 18.31
CA THR A 294 14.27 5.80 18.18
C THR A 294 13.08 5.00 18.71
N GLY A 295 13.13 3.67 18.67
CA GLY A 295 12.10 2.78 19.21
C GLY A 295 12.17 2.53 20.72
N GLY A 296 13.14 3.10 21.44
CA GLY A 296 13.27 2.93 22.90
C GLY A 296 13.46 1.47 23.35
N VAL A 297 14.06 0.64 22.48
CA VAL A 297 14.28 -0.79 22.74
C VAL A 297 15.57 -0.95 23.55
N ASP A 298 15.45 -1.55 24.73
CA ASP A 298 16.59 -1.91 25.58
C ASP A 298 16.98 -3.39 25.43
N THR A 299 18.12 -3.78 26.00
CA THR A 299 18.65 -5.15 25.90
C THR A 299 17.66 -6.18 26.43
N ALA A 300 16.95 -5.87 27.52
CA ALA A 300 15.99 -6.79 28.14
C ALA A 300 14.79 -7.03 27.20
N LYS A 301 14.20 -5.96 26.65
CA LYS A 301 13.10 -6.03 25.67
C LYS A 301 13.50 -6.79 24.41
N LEU A 302 14.72 -6.58 23.91
CA LEU A 302 15.19 -7.27 22.71
C LEU A 302 15.36 -8.78 22.94
N VAL A 303 15.96 -9.15 24.08
CA VAL A 303 16.14 -10.56 24.47
C VAL A 303 14.78 -11.23 24.63
N THR A 304 13.84 -10.59 25.32
CA THR A 304 12.46 -11.09 25.46
C THR A 304 11.77 -11.27 24.11
N ALA A 305 11.95 -10.32 23.18
CA ALA A 305 11.32 -10.35 21.86
C ALA A 305 11.94 -11.40 20.89
N LEU A 306 13.18 -11.80 21.14
CA LEU A 306 13.92 -12.76 20.32
C LEU A 306 13.95 -14.19 20.88
N GLY A 307 13.62 -14.38 22.16
CA GLY A 307 13.68 -15.69 22.84
C GLY A 307 12.78 -16.80 22.25
N GLY A 308 11.81 -16.46 21.40
CA GLY A 308 10.97 -17.42 20.66
C GLY A 308 11.25 -17.51 19.16
N SER A 309 12.35 -16.93 18.68
CA SER A 309 12.65 -16.86 17.25
C SER A 309 13.12 -18.21 16.70
N GLN A 310 12.48 -18.69 15.63
CA GLN A 310 12.94 -19.84 14.85
C GLN A 310 14.17 -19.54 13.98
N LEU A 311 14.52 -18.25 13.81
CA LEU A 311 15.60 -17.79 12.93
C LEU A 311 16.86 -17.35 13.69
N LEU A 312 16.70 -16.87 14.93
CA LEU A 312 17.76 -16.29 15.74
C LEU A 312 17.82 -16.96 17.10
N GLU A 313 19.03 -17.11 17.62
CA GLU A 313 19.33 -17.61 18.95
C GLU A 313 19.97 -16.50 19.77
N VAL A 314 19.57 -16.37 21.04
CA VAL A 314 20.03 -15.30 21.93
C VAL A 314 20.59 -15.93 23.19
N GLU A 315 21.77 -15.46 23.59
CA GLU A 315 22.48 -15.88 24.79
C GLU A 315 22.68 -14.67 25.70
N VAL A 316 22.40 -14.85 26.99
CA VAL A 316 22.56 -13.81 28.02
C VAL A 316 23.68 -14.23 28.96
N LEU A 317 24.76 -13.43 28.98
CA LEU A 317 25.89 -13.57 29.89
C LEU A 317 25.83 -12.46 30.96
N PRO A 318 26.52 -12.61 32.11
CA PRO A 318 26.55 -11.56 33.14
C PRO A 318 27.06 -10.23 32.55
N GLY A 319 26.16 -9.25 32.42
CA GLY A 319 26.47 -7.92 31.89
C GLY A 319 26.54 -7.79 30.35
N LYS A 320 26.30 -8.84 29.56
CA LYS A 320 26.31 -8.80 28.08
C LYS A 320 25.29 -9.74 27.45
N ALA A 321 24.66 -9.34 26.35
CA ALA A 321 23.77 -10.21 25.57
C ALA A 321 24.30 -10.37 24.14
N ARG A 322 24.21 -11.58 23.58
CA ARG A 322 24.66 -11.89 22.23
C ARG A 322 23.55 -12.58 21.44
N VAL A 323 23.57 -12.40 20.13
CA VAL A 323 22.61 -12.99 19.20
C VAL A 323 23.35 -13.61 18.01
N ARG A 324 22.91 -14.79 17.60
CA ARG A 324 23.40 -15.45 16.39
C ARG A 324 22.26 -15.95 15.52
N ARG A 325 22.57 -16.20 14.25
CA ARG A 325 21.67 -16.95 13.37
C ARG A 325 21.76 -18.43 13.68
N ARG A 326 20.61 -19.13 13.70
CA ARG A 326 20.58 -20.59 13.80
C ARG A 326 21.12 -21.27 12.54
N VAL A 327 20.94 -20.64 11.38
CA VAL A 327 21.49 -21.07 10.09
C VAL A 327 22.57 -20.08 9.64
N PRO A 328 23.83 -20.52 9.47
CA PRO A 328 24.92 -19.68 9.01
C PRO A 328 24.65 -19.06 7.64
N TRP A 329 25.15 -17.84 7.42
CA TRP A 329 25.03 -17.16 6.14
C TRP A 329 26.20 -17.55 5.22
N ASN A 330 25.91 -18.29 4.14
CA ASN A 330 26.94 -18.89 3.27
C ASN A 330 27.54 -17.97 2.19
N GLY A 331 27.38 -16.64 2.29
CA GLY A 331 28.06 -15.66 1.44
C GLY A 331 27.78 -15.69 -0.08
N LYS A 332 27.03 -16.66 -0.61
CA LYS A 332 26.74 -16.79 -2.05
C LYS A 332 25.43 -16.13 -2.45
N GLY A 333 25.46 -14.81 -2.57
CA GLY A 333 24.53 -14.03 -3.39
C GLY A 333 25.31 -13.35 -4.51
N LYS A 334 24.99 -13.66 -5.78
CA LYS A 334 25.70 -13.21 -6.98
C LYS A 334 26.05 -11.72 -7.00
N GLY A 335 27.22 -11.44 -7.55
CA GLY A 335 27.87 -10.14 -7.56
C GLY A 335 27.19 -9.02 -8.35
N LYS A 336 27.81 -7.86 -8.22
CA LYS A 336 27.46 -6.52 -8.70
C LYS A 336 26.78 -6.50 -10.08
N GLY A 337 25.53 -6.03 -10.09
CA GLY A 337 24.81 -5.51 -11.26
C GLY A 337 23.70 -4.58 -10.78
N LYS A 338 23.70 -3.33 -11.23
CA LYS A 338 22.68 -2.32 -10.89
C LYS A 338 21.29 -2.78 -11.35
N GLY A 339 20.31 -2.65 -10.46
CA GLY A 339 18.88 -2.89 -10.72
C GLY A 339 18.27 -3.87 -9.72
N ARG A 340 17.89 -3.39 -8.53
CA ARG A 340 17.14 -4.22 -7.57
C ARG A 340 15.78 -4.58 -8.20
N ARG A 341 15.53 -5.88 -8.31
CA ARG A 341 14.22 -6.46 -8.63
C ARG A 341 13.15 -5.93 -7.69
N ALA A 342 12.04 -5.60 -8.33
CA ALA A 342 10.74 -5.27 -7.77
C ALA A 342 10.16 -6.49 -7.04
N GLU A 343 9.87 -6.33 -5.75
CA GLU A 343 9.04 -7.28 -4.99
C GLU A 343 8.19 -6.57 -3.92
N ASP A 344 8.04 -5.24 -4.04
CA ASP A 344 7.23 -4.43 -3.13
C ASP A 344 6.43 -3.35 -3.88
N GLN A 345 6.26 -3.54 -5.19
CA GLN A 345 5.11 -2.96 -5.85
C GLN A 345 4.00 -3.96 -5.56
N GLY A 346 2.96 -3.54 -4.82
CA GLY A 346 1.67 -4.23 -4.84
C GLY A 346 1.29 -4.55 -6.28
N PRO A 347 0.36 -5.50 -6.51
CA PRO A 347 -0.09 -5.78 -7.86
C PRO A 347 -0.37 -4.44 -8.56
N PRO A 348 0.12 -4.22 -9.79
CA PRO A 348 -0.27 -3.04 -10.55
C PRO A 348 -1.77 -2.93 -10.42
N VAL A 349 -2.28 -1.72 -10.17
CA VAL A 349 -3.71 -1.45 -10.23
C VAL A 349 -4.08 -1.59 -11.71
N TYR A 350 -4.20 -2.83 -12.13
CA TYR A 350 -4.95 -3.19 -13.30
C TYR A 350 -6.39 -2.89 -12.93
N ASP A 351 -7.08 -2.13 -13.76
CA ASP A 351 -8.54 -2.24 -13.78
C ASP A 351 -8.83 -3.72 -14.04
N ASP A 352 -9.42 -4.41 -13.07
CA ASP A 352 -9.73 -5.84 -13.09
C ASP A 352 -10.69 -6.23 -14.23
N ARG A 353 -11.18 -5.21 -14.92
CA ARG A 353 -11.98 -5.30 -16.13
C ARG A 353 -11.14 -5.56 -17.38
N GLY A 354 -9.85 -5.21 -17.46
CA GLY A 354 -9.06 -5.32 -18.70
C GLY A 354 -8.68 -6.76 -19.12
N PRO A 355 -8.32 -6.99 -20.40
CA PRO A 355 -7.79 -8.28 -20.85
C PRO A 355 -6.39 -8.55 -20.29
N CYS A 356 -6.11 -9.80 -19.94
CA CYS A 356 -4.79 -10.17 -19.41
C CYS A 356 -3.74 -10.30 -20.52
N GLY A 357 -2.78 -9.37 -20.58
CA GLY A 357 -1.69 -9.40 -21.58
C GLY A 357 -0.84 -10.69 -21.54
N TYR A 358 -0.56 -11.23 -20.34
CA TYR A 358 0.16 -12.51 -20.19
C TYR A 358 -0.65 -13.68 -20.75
N PHE A 359 -1.95 -13.75 -20.42
CA PHE A 359 -2.83 -14.75 -21.00
C PHE A 359 -2.83 -14.65 -22.53
N MET A 360 -2.97 -13.44 -23.08
CA MET A 360 -2.97 -13.20 -24.52
C MET A 360 -1.64 -13.52 -25.19
N ALA A 361 -0.51 -13.34 -24.51
CA ALA A 361 0.82 -13.79 -24.93
C ALA A 361 0.97 -15.34 -24.94
N GLY A 362 -0.06 -16.07 -24.54
CA GLY A 362 -0.13 -17.52 -24.59
C GLY A 362 0.03 -18.20 -23.22
N HIS A 363 0.30 -17.46 -22.14
CA HIS A 363 0.47 -18.06 -20.81
C HIS A 363 0.24 -17.09 -19.65
N CYS A 364 -0.60 -17.47 -18.67
CA CYS A 364 -0.77 -16.74 -17.42
C CYS A 364 -0.53 -17.65 -16.20
N ASN A 365 0.45 -17.30 -15.37
CA ASN A 365 0.83 -18.08 -14.18
C ASN A 365 -0.17 -17.95 -13.01
N ARG A 366 -1.17 -17.06 -13.10
CA ARG A 366 -2.19 -16.86 -12.06
C ARG A 366 -3.45 -17.71 -12.26
N GLY A 367 -3.65 -18.27 -13.45
CA GLY A 367 -4.83 -19.07 -13.79
C GLY A 367 -6.14 -18.38 -13.39
N ALA A 368 -7.03 -19.10 -12.70
CA ALA A 368 -8.32 -18.57 -12.21
C ALA A 368 -8.18 -17.48 -11.11
N ARG A 369 -6.99 -17.26 -10.55
CA ARG A 369 -6.72 -16.19 -9.57
C ARG A 369 -6.23 -14.91 -10.24
N CYS A 370 -6.22 -14.84 -11.56
CA CYS A 370 -5.84 -13.63 -12.27
C CYS A 370 -6.91 -12.56 -12.06
N PRO A 371 -6.53 -11.32 -11.65
CA PRO A 371 -7.50 -10.23 -11.53
C PRO A 371 -7.93 -9.66 -12.89
N LEU A 372 -7.39 -10.16 -14.01
CA LEU A 372 -7.66 -9.68 -15.36
C LEU A 372 -8.44 -10.73 -16.16
N GLN A 373 -9.15 -10.30 -17.20
CA GLN A 373 -10.02 -11.17 -18.00
C GLN A 373 -9.22 -12.12 -18.91
N HIS A 374 -9.56 -13.41 -18.86
CA HIS A 374 -8.99 -14.48 -19.70
C HIS A 374 -9.96 -14.87 -20.83
N ASN A 375 -10.47 -13.88 -21.57
CA ASN A 375 -11.37 -14.10 -22.70
C ASN A 375 -10.69 -13.71 -24.02
N THR A 376 -10.35 -14.73 -24.82
CA THR A 376 -9.70 -14.57 -26.12
C THR A 376 -10.57 -13.81 -27.11
N GLU A 377 -11.85 -14.18 -27.22
CA GLU A 377 -12.76 -13.60 -28.22
C GLU A 377 -12.96 -12.10 -27.97
N TRP A 378 -13.15 -11.75 -26.70
CA TRP A 378 -13.27 -10.36 -26.28
C TRP A 378 -11.99 -9.54 -26.52
N SER A 379 -10.83 -10.10 -26.16
CA SER A 379 -9.54 -9.45 -26.39
C SER A 379 -9.26 -9.24 -27.87
N MET A 380 -9.66 -10.20 -28.73
CA MET A 380 -9.52 -10.08 -30.18
C MET A 380 -10.50 -9.07 -30.78
N ALA A 381 -11.72 -8.98 -30.26
CA ALA A 381 -12.67 -7.95 -30.68
C ALA A 381 -12.16 -6.54 -30.32
N ILE A 382 -11.60 -6.35 -29.12
CA ILE A 382 -10.97 -5.07 -28.72
C ILE A 382 -9.83 -4.72 -29.68
N ARG A 383 -8.96 -5.69 -29.97
CA ARG A 383 -7.86 -5.51 -30.93
C ARG A 383 -8.35 -5.15 -32.32
N GLU A 384 -9.42 -5.78 -32.81
CA GLU A 384 -10.02 -5.48 -34.12
C GLU A 384 -10.55 -4.05 -34.18
N ASP A 385 -11.29 -3.59 -33.15
CA ASP A 385 -11.76 -2.19 -33.07
C ASP A 385 -10.58 -1.20 -33.00
N TRP A 386 -9.45 -1.55 -32.37
CA TRP A 386 -8.26 -0.70 -32.41
C TRP A 386 -7.59 -0.66 -33.78
N LEU A 387 -7.43 -1.79 -34.46
CA LEU A 387 -6.70 -1.85 -35.74
C LEU A 387 -7.54 -1.28 -36.89
N VAL A 388 -8.86 -1.42 -36.82
CA VAL A 388 -9.79 -0.92 -37.84
C VAL A 388 -10.89 -0.10 -37.16
N PRO A 389 -10.56 1.10 -36.66
CA PRO A 389 -11.49 1.91 -35.87
C PRO A 389 -12.73 2.34 -36.65
N GLU A 390 -12.67 2.36 -37.97
CA GLU A 390 -13.81 2.65 -38.85
C GLU A 390 -14.83 1.50 -38.92
N ASN A 391 -14.46 0.30 -38.49
CA ASN A 391 -15.33 -0.87 -38.58
C ASN A 391 -16.43 -0.85 -37.49
N ALA A 392 -17.63 -0.42 -37.88
CA ALA A 392 -18.78 -0.35 -36.97
C ALA A 392 -19.31 -1.72 -36.50
N SER A 393 -18.97 -2.83 -37.18
CA SER A 393 -19.34 -4.18 -36.72
C SER A 393 -18.41 -4.66 -35.61
N ALA A 394 -17.09 -4.41 -35.74
CA ALA A 394 -16.11 -4.69 -34.70
C ALA A 394 -16.47 -3.96 -33.39
N ARG A 395 -16.87 -2.68 -33.47
CA ARG A 395 -17.35 -1.93 -32.29
C ARG A 395 -18.58 -2.53 -31.62
N ARG A 396 -19.57 -2.94 -32.42
CA ARG A 396 -20.78 -3.59 -31.89
C ARG A 396 -20.41 -4.87 -31.14
N ARG A 397 -19.52 -5.67 -31.72
CA ARG A 397 -19.02 -6.90 -31.12
C ARG A 397 -18.30 -6.65 -29.79
N VAL A 398 -17.45 -5.61 -29.70
CA VAL A 398 -16.81 -5.21 -28.43
C VAL A 398 -17.86 -4.86 -27.37
N LYS A 399 -18.87 -4.07 -27.75
CA LYS A 399 -19.95 -3.67 -26.84
C LYS A 399 -20.75 -4.89 -26.34
N GLU A 400 -21.18 -5.75 -27.25
CA GLU A 400 -21.93 -6.98 -26.92
C GLU A 400 -21.13 -7.90 -25.98
N LEU A 401 -19.87 -8.20 -26.32
CA LEU A 401 -19.01 -9.04 -25.49
C LEU A 401 -18.68 -8.38 -24.14
N SER A 402 -18.49 -7.06 -24.10
CA SER A 402 -18.27 -6.33 -22.85
C SER A 402 -19.48 -6.43 -21.91
N GLN A 403 -20.70 -6.32 -22.43
CA GLN A 403 -21.91 -6.47 -21.63
C GLN A 403 -22.09 -7.91 -21.13
N GLN A 404 -21.76 -8.90 -21.95
CA GLN A 404 -21.82 -10.31 -21.55
C GLN A 404 -20.81 -10.66 -20.45
N ILE A 405 -19.60 -10.10 -20.51
CA ILE A 405 -18.49 -10.46 -19.61
C ILE A 405 -18.50 -9.61 -18.32
N LEU A 406 -18.82 -8.33 -18.44
CA LEU A 406 -18.68 -7.35 -17.36
C LEU A 406 -20.03 -6.81 -16.84
N GLY A 407 -21.16 -7.17 -17.46
CA GLY A 407 -22.51 -6.74 -17.06
C GLY A 407 -22.96 -5.40 -17.66
N GLU A 408 -24.13 -4.90 -17.22
CA GLU A 408 -24.76 -3.68 -17.78
C GLU A 408 -23.93 -2.40 -17.56
N GLU A 409 -23.08 -2.36 -16.52
CA GLU A 409 -22.17 -1.24 -16.24
C GLU A 409 -21.01 -1.11 -17.26
N ALA A 410 -20.88 -2.05 -18.19
CA ALA A 410 -19.79 -2.09 -19.17
C ALA A 410 -19.97 -1.11 -20.35
N ALA A 411 -21.17 -0.54 -20.51
CA ALA A 411 -21.53 0.33 -21.61
C ALA A 411 -20.77 1.68 -21.55
N GLY A 412 -19.54 1.68 -22.04
CA GLY A 412 -18.67 2.87 -22.06
C GLY A 412 -17.19 2.62 -21.75
N LEU A 413 -16.80 1.38 -21.43
CA LEU A 413 -15.43 1.02 -20.98
C LEU A 413 -14.32 1.14 -22.05
N PHE A 414 -14.67 1.41 -23.31
CA PHE A 414 -13.72 1.63 -24.40
C PHE A 414 -14.15 2.86 -25.21
N PRO A 415 -14.06 4.08 -24.65
CA PRO A 415 -14.34 5.26 -25.43
C PRO A 415 -13.34 5.33 -26.59
N ARG A 416 -13.80 5.67 -27.80
CA ARG A 416 -12.90 6.10 -28.87
C ARG A 416 -12.16 7.33 -28.39
N VAL A 417 -10.84 7.32 -28.41
CA VAL A 417 -10.10 8.50 -27.94
C VAL A 417 -9.23 9.14 -29.03
N PHE A 418 -9.29 8.74 -30.30
CA PHE A 418 -8.55 9.50 -31.33
C PHE A 418 -9.08 9.38 -32.77
N ALA A 419 -10.40 9.27 -32.99
CA ALA A 419 -10.94 9.14 -34.34
C ALA A 419 -11.38 10.46 -35.03
N GLN A 420 -11.42 11.60 -34.34
CA GLN A 420 -11.87 12.87 -34.94
C GLN A 420 -11.13 14.07 -34.36
N PHE A 421 -10.27 14.69 -35.19
CA PHE A 421 -10.05 16.13 -35.43
C PHE A 421 -8.59 16.49 -35.71
N VAL A 422 -8.29 16.67 -37.02
CA VAL A 422 -7.66 17.90 -37.49
C VAL A 422 -8.75 18.63 -38.26
N LYS A 423 -9.23 19.77 -37.74
CA LYS A 423 -9.98 20.70 -38.58
C LYS A 423 -8.96 21.59 -39.29
N CYS A 424 -8.75 21.32 -40.58
CA CYS A 424 -8.16 22.27 -41.51
C CYS A 424 -9.02 23.53 -41.55
N ARG A 425 -8.37 24.69 -41.69
CA ARG A 425 -9.03 25.93 -42.11
C ARG A 425 -9.79 25.69 -43.43
N GLY A 426 -11.06 26.09 -43.46
CA GLY A 426 -11.84 26.27 -44.71
C GLY A 426 -12.58 25.04 -45.23
N ALA A 427 -13.65 24.61 -44.55
CA ALA A 427 -14.73 23.85 -45.18
C ALA A 427 -16.04 24.13 -44.42
N GLU A 428 -17.00 24.72 -45.11
CA GLU A 428 -18.34 25.04 -44.60
C GLU A 428 -19.21 23.77 -44.50
N SER A 429 -20.04 23.76 -43.44
CA SER A 429 -21.25 22.96 -43.22
C SER A 429 -21.18 21.42 -43.35
N ALA A 430 -21.08 20.76 -42.19
CA ALA A 430 -21.97 19.66 -41.82
C ALA A 430 -22.05 19.61 -40.28
N GLU A 431 -23.26 19.48 -39.77
CA GLU A 431 -23.70 19.83 -38.41
C GLU A 431 -22.86 19.23 -37.28
N SER A 432 -22.39 20.14 -36.43
CA SER A 432 -21.63 19.92 -35.21
C SER A 432 -22.56 19.69 -34.02
N GLY A 433 -22.66 18.43 -33.58
CA GLY A 433 -23.21 18.08 -32.28
C GLY A 433 -22.10 17.91 -31.24
N ALA A 434 -21.93 18.96 -30.42
CA ALA A 434 -21.31 18.97 -29.08
C ALA A 434 -19.83 18.53 -28.95
N LEU A 435 -18.93 19.46 -29.29
CA LEU A 435 -17.55 19.53 -28.76
C LEU A 435 -17.36 20.75 -27.84
N GLU A 436 -18.48 21.33 -27.38
CA GLU A 436 -18.52 22.56 -26.57
C GLU A 436 -18.52 22.30 -25.04
N ASP A 437 -18.55 21.04 -24.59
CA ASP A 437 -18.54 20.71 -23.14
C ASP A 437 -17.14 20.53 -22.53
N LEU A 438 -16.06 20.94 -23.21
CA LEU A 438 -14.68 20.76 -22.71
C LEU A 438 -14.01 21.99 -22.08
N GLY A 439 -14.72 23.11 -21.91
CA GLY A 439 -14.34 24.17 -20.96
C GLY A 439 -12.88 24.64 -20.99
N PHE A 440 -12.31 24.85 -22.18
CA PHE A 440 -10.96 25.38 -22.34
C PHE A 440 -10.98 26.92 -22.36
N GLU A 441 -10.73 27.56 -21.22
CA GLU A 441 -10.22 28.93 -21.17
C GLU A 441 -8.71 28.90 -20.91
N TRP A 442 -7.93 29.50 -21.81
CA TRP A 442 -6.48 29.58 -21.76
C TRP A 442 -6.05 30.95 -21.25
N GLU A 443 -5.30 30.99 -20.16
CA GLU A 443 -4.46 32.15 -19.82
C GLU A 443 -3.03 31.93 -20.37
N PRO A 444 -2.45 32.91 -21.09
CA PRO A 444 -1.08 32.81 -21.57
C PRO A 444 -0.09 32.90 -20.40
N VAL A 445 0.85 31.95 -20.34
CA VAL A 445 2.00 32.01 -19.41
C VAL A 445 3.05 32.96 -20.00
N PRO A 446 3.62 33.90 -19.23
CA PRO A 446 4.60 34.85 -19.75
C PRO A 446 5.89 34.15 -20.22
N GLU A 447 6.42 34.60 -21.36
CA GLU A 447 7.75 34.22 -21.85
C GLU A 447 8.86 34.68 -20.89
N GLN A 448 9.69 33.75 -20.40
CA GLN A 448 11.15 33.98 -20.23
C GLN A 448 11.95 32.70 -19.87
N LYS A 449 12.73 32.26 -20.87
CA LYS A 449 14.14 31.81 -20.91
C LYS A 449 14.78 30.85 -19.87
N VAL A 450 15.18 29.70 -20.43
CA VAL A 450 16.54 29.11 -20.57
C VAL A 450 16.99 27.95 -19.66
N SER A 451 17.35 26.89 -20.41
CA SER A 451 18.08 25.66 -20.14
C SER A 451 19.12 25.65 -19.03
N ARG A 452 19.21 24.53 -18.33
CA ARG A 452 20.41 24.17 -17.56
C ARG A 452 20.62 22.66 -17.50
N TRP A 453 21.17 22.05 -18.56
CA TRP A 453 21.98 20.82 -18.45
C TRP A 453 23.05 20.75 -19.54
N THR A 454 24.24 20.34 -19.11
CA THR A 454 25.54 20.34 -19.79
C THR A 454 25.60 19.32 -20.94
N LYS A 455 26.17 19.75 -22.08
CA LYS A 455 26.48 18.87 -23.22
C LYS A 455 27.44 17.74 -22.80
N PRO A 456 27.30 16.50 -23.32
CA PRO A 456 28.36 15.50 -23.22
C PRO A 456 29.58 15.96 -24.02
N THR A 457 30.73 16.04 -23.39
CA THR A 457 32.03 16.24 -24.06
C THR A 457 32.59 14.88 -24.49
N GLY A 458 32.75 14.66 -25.80
CA GLY A 458 33.45 13.50 -26.34
C GLY A 458 33.22 13.28 -27.84
N ALA A 459 34.18 12.62 -28.49
CA ALA A 459 34.19 12.32 -29.93
C ALA A 459 32.96 11.54 -30.44
N ALA A 460 32.22 10.86 -29.55
CA ALA A 460 30.96 10.19 -29.88
C ALA A 460 29.83 11.17 -30.28
N ALA A 461 29.83 12.40 -29.77
CA ALA A 461 28.84 13.42 -30.13
C ALA A 461 29.09 14.02 -31.53
N GLN A 462 30.35 14.04 -31.98
CA GLN A 462 30.73 14.58 -33.30
C GLN A 462 30.43 13.60 -34.45
N ALA A 463 30.42 12.29 -34.19
CA ALA A 463 29.98 11.30 -35.18
C ALA A 463 28.45 11.25 -35.35
N ALA A 464 27.67 11.52 -34.28
CA ALA A 464 26.21 11.52 -34.32
C ALA A 464 25.60 12.80 -34.93
N ALA A 465 26.27 13.95 -34.79
CA ALA A 465 25.82 15.22 -35.38
C ALA A 465 25.96 15.26 -36.92
N ALA A 466 26.72 14.34 -37.52
CA ALA A 466 26.99 14.31 -38.95
C ALA A 466 25.96 13.49 -39.78
N GLY A 467 24.89 12.99 -39.17
CA GLY A 467 23.94 12.11 -39.86
C GLY A 467 22.48 12.27 -39.43
N SER A 468 21.80 13.34 -39.85
CA SER A 468 20.33 13.36 -40.00
C SER A 468 19.83 14.68 -40.63
N GLY A 469 20.34 15.05 -41.80
CA GLY A 469 19.76 16.11 -42.64
C GLY A 469 18.57 15.62 -43.46
N GLY A 470 17.56 15.03 -42.83
CA GLY A 470 16.31 14.61 -43.49
C GLY A 470 15.11 15.01 -42.64
N GLU A 471 14.10 15.62 -43.26
CA GLU A 471 12.87 16.05 -42.60
C GLU A 471 12.09 14.82 -42.09
N ILE A 472 11.81 14.76 -40.79
CA ILE A 472 11.03 13.67 -40.18
C ILE A 472 9.57 13.83 -40.63
N ARG A 473 9.03 12.83 -41.33
CA ARG A 473 7.64 12.82 -41.79
C ARG A 473 6.71 12.05 -40.86
N TYR A 474 7.18 10.96 -40.27
CA TYR A 474 6.36 10.06 -39.46
C TYR A 474 6.94 9.86 -38.07
N TYR A 475 6.06 9.89 -37.06
CA TYR A 475 6.38 9.45 -35.70
C TYR A 475 5.72 8.10 -35.43
N ALA A 476 6.53 7.09 -35.12
CA ALA A 476 6.06 5.77 -34.72
C ALA A 476 6.07 5.69 -33.18
N VAL A 477 4.91 5.91 -32.56
CA VAL A 477 4.76 5.87 -31.10
C VAL A 477 4.69 4.42 -30.62
N LEU A 478 5.52 4.05 -29.66
CA LEU A 478 5.71 2.68 -29.17
C LEU A 478 5.75 2.65 -27.63
N ASP A 479 5.11 1.64 -27.04
CA ASP A 479 5.16 1.33 -25.61
C ASP A 479 4.97 -0.19 -25.43
N PHE A 480 6.01 -0.91 -25.02
CA PHE A 480 5.92 -2.37 -24.85
C PHE A 480 5.31 -2.74 -23.50
N GLU A 481 4.51 -3.80 -23.50
CA GLU A 481 4.14 -4.47 -22.26
C GLU A 481 4.99 -5.71 -22.00
N GLY A 482 5.24 -5.99 -20.72
CA GLY A 482 6.03 -7.14 -20.25
C GLY A 482 7.30 -6.73 -19.51
N LYS A 483 7.66 -7.47 -18.46
CA LYS A 483 8.82 -7.11 -17.62
C LYS A 483 10.15 -7.64 -18.15
N ASP A 484 10.24 -8.97 -18.29
CA ASP A 484 11.47 -9.66 -18.70
C ASP A 484 11.47 -9.93 -20.21
N GLU A 485 10.30 -10.22 -20.77
CA GLU A 485 10.05 -10.42 -22.19
C GLU A 485 8.81 -9.67 -22.65
N VAL A 486 8.83 -9.20 -23.90
CA VAL A 486 7.71 -8.48 -24.51
C VAL A 486 6.53 -9.42 -24.65
N ILE A 487 5.36 -9.00 -24.14
CA ILE A 487 4.09 -9.71 -24.24
C ILE A 487 3.09 -8.99 -25.16
N GLU A 488 3.27 -7.70 -25.40
CA GLU A 488 2.49 -6.91 -26.34
C GLU A 488 3.38 -5.93 -27.11
N PHE A 489 3.16 -5.83 -28.42
CA PHE A 489 3.89 -4.95 -29.35
C PHE A 489 2.90 -4.01 -30.06
N PRO A 490 2.51 -2.89 -29.44
CA PRO A 490 1.66 -1.86 -30.04
C PRO A 490 2.51 -0.74 -30.69
N VAL A 491 2.09 -0.26 -31.87
CA VAL A 491 2.65 0.93 -32.51
C VAL A 491 1.53 1.76 -33.14
N LEU A 492 1.57 3.08 -32.97
CA LEU A 492 0.73 4.04 -33.67
C LEU A 492 1.61 4.93 -34.53
N LEU A 493 1.30 5.02 -35.83
CA LEU A 493 2.03 5.86 -36.77
C LEU A 493 1.28 7.17 -37.00
N PHE A 494 1.96 8.29 -36.74
CA PHE A 494 1.43 9.64 -36.92
C PHE A 494 2.14 10.33 -38.09
N ASP A 495 1.38 10.79 -39.10
CA ASP A 495 1.90 11.59 -40.23
C ASP A 495 1.91 13.07 -39.82
N VAL A 496 3.10 13.64 -39.67
CA VAL A 496 3.32 15.04 -39.26
C VAL A 496 2.83 16.02 -40.32
N LYS A 497 2.98 15.67 -41.60
CA LYS A 497 2.59 16.53 -42.73
C LYS A 497 1.08 16.60 -42.86
N GLN A 498 0.39 15.47 -42.70
CA GLN A 498 -1.07 15.40 -42.74
C GLN A 498 -1.73 15.68 -41.38
N ARG A 499 -0.91 15.78 -40.32
CA ARG A 499 -1.32 15.95 -38.91
C ARG A 499 -2.31 14.88 -38.43
N ARG A 500 -2.29 13.68 -38.99
CA ARG A 500 -3.27 12.62 -38.66
C ARG A 500 -2.61 11.28 -38.42
N GLU A 501 -3.38 10.39 -37.80
CA GLU A 501 -3.01 8.98 -37.68
C GLU A 501 -2.93 8.35 -39.09
N ALA A 502 -1.80 7.72 -39.39
CA ALA A 502 -1.54 7.00 -40.64
C ALA A 502 -1.88 5.51 -40.52
N GLY A 503 -1.85 4.97 -39.30
CA GLY A 503 -2.32 3.62 -39.01
C GLY A 503 -1.84 3.09 -37.66
N ARG A 504 -2.32 1.89 -37.32
CA ARG A 504 -1.96 1.16 -36.10
C ARG A 504 -1.44 -0.24 -36.40
N PHE A 505 -0.53 -0.69 -35.55
CA PHE A 505 0.00 -2.04 -35.54
C PHE A 505 -0.07 -2.61 -34.13
N GLN A 506 -0.49 -3.87 -34.01
CA GLN A 506 -0.51 -4.58 -32.74
C GLN A 506 -0.28 -6.07 -32.94
N ARG A 507 0.60 -6.64 -32.12
CA ARG A 507 0.78 -8.09 -31.94
C ARG A 507 0.91 -8.42 -30.46
N PHE A 508 0.24 -9.49 -30.02
CA PHE A 508 0.63 -10.18 -28.79
C PHE A 508 1.85 -11.05 -29.08
N VAL A 509 2.83 -10.99 -28.20
CA VAL A 509 4.14 -11.63 -28.38
C VAL A 509 4.30 -12.73 -27.35
N ARG A 510 4.72 -13.92 -27.80
CA ARG A 510 4.99 -15.07 -26.93
C ARG A 510 6.41 -14.97 -26.35
N PRO A 511 6.56 -14.92 -25.02
CA PRO A 511 7.88 -15.00 -24.36
C PRO A 511 8.58 -16.32 -24.68
N ALA A 512 9.86 -16.27 -25.01
CA ALA A 512 10.65 -17.44 -25.36
C ALA A 512 11.21 -18.15 -24.12
N LYS A 513 11.62 -17.41 -23.09
CA LYS A 513 12.29 -17.95 -21.90
C LYS A 513 11.39 -18.05 -20.68
N LEU A 514 10.51 -17.08 -20.46
CA LEU A 514 9.72 -16.92 -19.24
C LEU A 514 8.79 -18.10 -18.99
N PHE A 515 8.31 -18.74 -20.05
CA PHE A 515 7.37 -19.86 -20.01
C PHE A 515 7.89 -21.10 -20.75
N GLN A 516 9.22 -21.21 -20.87
CA GLN A 516 9.84 -22.34 -21.55
C GLN A 516 9.42 -23.67 -20.88
N GLY A 517 8.87 -24.59 -21.67
CA GLY A 517 8.42 -25.91 -21.20
C GLY A 517 7.00 -25.96 -20.63
N LEU A 518 6.27 -24.84 -20.61
CA LEU A 518 4.86 -24.81 -20.22
C LEU A 518 3.94 -24.90 -21.44
N PRO A 519 2.73 -25.49 -21.30
CA PRO A 519 1.76 -25.53 -22.39
C PRO A 519 1.33 -24.11 -22.77
N VAL A 520 1.29 -23.87 -24.07
CA VAL A 520 0.89 -22.59 -24.66
C VAL A 520 -0.60 -22.63 -24.97
N ASN A 521 -1.31 -21.54 -24.66
CA ASN A 521 -2.68 -21.37 -25.12
C ASN A 521 -2.67 -20.99 -26.60
N GLU A 522 -2.90 -21.96 -27.48
CA GLU A 522 -2.91 -21.75 -28.94
C GLU A 522 -4.07 -20.85 -29.41
N LYS A 523 -5.11 -20.66 -28.58
CA LYS A 523 -6.27 -19.85 -28.94
C LYS A 523 -5.96 -18.36 -29.03
N THR A 524 -4.85 -17.88 -28.46
CA THR A 524 -4.61 -16.43 -28.29
C THR A 524 -3.97 -15.74 -29.48
N GLY A 525 -3.59 -16.47 -30.53
CA GLY A 525 -2.98 -15.88 -31.73
C GLY A 525 -1.65 -15.15 -31.49
N ALA A 526 -1.00 -15.33 -30.34
CA ALA A 526 0.30 -14.74 -30.05
C ALA A 526 1.40 -15.34 -30.93
N VAL A 527 2.19 -14.45 -31.52
CA VAL A 527 3.31 -14.77 -32.42
C VAL A 527 4.64 -14.67 -31.68
N THR A 528 5.72 -15.17 -32.27
CA THR A 528 7.07 -14.96 -31.72
C THR A 528 7.52 -13.50 -31.89
N PHE A 529 8.49 -13.05 -31.09
CA PHE A 529 9.04 -11.69 -31.21
C PHE A 529 9.64 -11.43 -32.60
N VAL A 530 10.26 -12.44 -33.22
CA VAL A 530 10.84 -12.36 -34.57
C VAL A 530 9.76 -12.11 -35.61
N GLU A 531 8.64 -12.83 -35.52
CA GLU A 531 7.49 -12.64 -36.42
C GLU A 531 6.85 -11.27 -36.21
N ALA A 532 6.69 -10.81 -34.96
CA ALA A 532 6.17 -9.48 -34.68
C ALA A 532 7.04 -8.36 -35.28
N LEU A 533 8.38 -8.47 -35.19
CA LEU A 533 9.30 -7.52 -35.82
C LEU A 533 9.23 -7.55 -37.35
N ARG A 534 9.14 -8.75 -37.95
CA ARG A 534 8.98 -8.91 -39.40
C ARG A 534 7.68 -8.27 -39.88
N ASP A 535 6.58 -8.54 -39.19
CA ASP A 535 5.26 -8.00 -39.50
C ASP A 535 5.24 -6.47 -39.36
N LEU A 536 5.88 -5.92 -38.32
CA LEU A 536 6.04 -4.47 -38.14
C LEU A 536 6.82 -3.86 -39.31
N GLY A 537 7.92 -4.50 -39.72
CA GLY A 537 8.74 -4.01 -40.83
C GLY A 537 8.00 -4.03 -42.16
N ALA A 538 7.21 -5.07 -42.42
CA ALA A 538 6.35 -5.14 -43.61
C ALA A 538 5.29 -4.03 -43.59
N TRP A 539 4.62 -3.84 -42.45
CA TRP A 539 3.59 -2.82 -42.29
C TRP A 539 4.14 -1.38 -42.42
N LEU A 540 5.29 -1.08 -41.82
CA LEU A 540 5.94 0.22 -41.99
C LEU A 540 6.39 0.45 -43.43
N LYS A 541 6.91 -0.58 -44.11
CA LYS A 541 7.32 -0.49 -45.51
C LYS A 541 6.13 -0.23 -46.43
N GLU A 542 4.98 -0.82 -46.15
CA GLU A 542 3.74 -0.59 -46.91
C GLU A 542 3.27 0.87 -46.82
N ILE A 543 3.29 1.47 -45.62
CA ILE A 543 2.78 2.83 -45.42
C ILE A 543 3.82 3.90 -45.78
N THR A 544 5.08 3.69 -45.38
CA THR A 544 6.14 4.71 -45.46
C THR A 544 7.09 4.51 -46.63
N GLY A 545 7.07 3.33 -47.26
CA GLY A 545 8.04 2.92 -48.29
C GLY A 545 9.41 2.51 -47.73
N GLN A 546 9.62 2.57 -46.41
CA GLN A 546 10.91 2.33 -45.76
C GLN A 546 10.83 1.14 -44.81
N ASP A 547 11.85 0.27 -44.86
CA ASP A 547 11.97 -0.84 -43.91
C ASP A 547 12.70 -0.43 -42.62
N LEU A 548 12.73 -1.35 -41.65
CA LEU A 548 13.38 -1.13 -40.34
C LEU A 548 14.93 -1.07 -40.42
N GLN A 549 15.54 -1.31 -41.58
CA GLN A 549 16.98 -1.29 -41.79
C GLN A 549 17.45 -0.04 -42.57
N ALA A 550 16.52 0.79 -43.05
CA ALA A 550 16.82 1.99 -43.81
C ALA A 550 17.82 2.90 -43.09
N GLN A 551 18.93 3.26 -43.77
CA GLN A 551 19.99 4.12 -43.22
C GLN A 551 19.54 5.56 -42.97
N LYS A 552 18.58 6.05 -43.76
CA LYS A 552 17.93 7.35 -43.60
C LYS A 552 16.43 7.13 -43.64
N SER A 553 15.81 7.16 -42.47
CA SER A 553 14.38 6.98 -42.31
C SER A 553 13.70 8.35 -42.14
N SER A 554 12.58 8.54 -42.82
CA SER A 554 11.62 9.63 -42.57
C SER A 554 10.72 9.32 -41.36
N THR A 555 10.83 8.12 -40.81
CA THR A 555 10.11 7.63 -39.64
C THR A 555 11.05 7.53 -38.44
N VAL A 556 10.64 8.11 -37.31
CA VAL A 556 11.37 8.05 -36.03
C VAL A 556 10.47 7.48 -34.95
N PHE A 557 11.01 6.58 -34.12
CA PHE A 557 10.28 6.04 -32.98
C PHE A 557 10.18 7.05 -31.83
N VAL A 558 9.02 7.08 -31.17
CA VAL A 558 8.74 7.93 -30.01
C VAL A 558 8.28 7.04 -28.85
N THR A 559 8.89 7.18 -27.68
CA THR A 559 8.64 6.32 -26.51
C THR A 559 8.56 7.11 -25.22
N CYS A 560 7.88 6.58 -24.19
CA CYS A 560 7.78 7.17 -22.86
C CYS A 560 8.98 6.81 -21.94
N GLY A 561 10.19 6.90 -22.48
CA GLY A 561 11.41 6.49 -21.80
C GLY A 561 12.38 5.81 -22.75
N ASP A 562 13.54 5.41 -22.24
CA ASP A 562 14.53 4.69 -23.05
C ASP A 562 14.31 3.17 -23.04
N TRP A 563 13.42 2.67 -22.18
CA TRP A 563 13.36 1.24 -21.90
C TRP A 563 12.91 0.44 -23.13
N ASP A 564 11.85 0.86 -23.83
CA ASP A 564 11.25 0.10 -24.94
C ASP A 564 12.22 -0.14 -26.09
N CYS A 565 12.81 0.93 -26.65
CA CYS A 565 13.78 0.81 -27.73
C CYS A 565 15.02 0.01 -27.30
N LYS A 566 15.50 0.18 -26.06
CA LYS A 566 16.59 -0.66 -25.51
C LYS A 566 16.18 -2.11 -25.32
N HIS A 567 14.92 -2.36 -25.01
CA HIS A 567 14.39 -3.68 -24.78
C HIS A 567 14.25 -4.47 -26.09
N VAL A 568 14.04 -3.81 -27.24
CA VAL A 568 14.16 -4.44 -28.57
C VAL A 568 15.49 -5.17 -28.70
N TRP A 569 16.62 -4.51 -28.38
CA TRP A 569 17.95 -5.13 -28.45
C TRP A 569 18.10 -6.33 -27.53
N THR A 570 17.48 -6.26 -26.35
CA THR A 570 17.47 -7.36 -25.38
C THR A 570 16.67 -8.55 -25.93
N GLN A 571 15.50 -8.30 -26.52
CA GLN A 571 14.68 -9.33 -27.16
C GLN A 571 15.35 -9.92 -28.40
N CYS A 572 15.98 -9.10 -29.25
CA CYS A 572 16.76 -9.58 -30.39
C CYS A 572 17.89 -10.53 -29.94
N LYS A 573 18.59 -10.21 -28.85
CA LYS A 573 19.59 -11.11 -28.24
C LYS A 573 18.99 -12.41 -27.70
N ILE A 574 17.78 -12.35 -27.12
CA ILE A 574 17.06 -13.54 -26.65
C ILE A 574 16.66 -14.44 -27.83
N SER A 575 16.19 -13.84 -28.92
CA SER A 575 15.75 -14.53 -30.13
C SER A 575 16.88 -14.89 -31.11
N GLY A 576 18.12 -14.47 -30.85
CA GLY A 576 19.27 -14.77 -31.71
C GLY A 576 19.29 -14.03 -33.05
N ILE A 577 18.68 -12.84 -33.13
CA ILE A 577 18.62 -12.00 -34.33
C ILE A 577 19.37 -10.67 -34.13
N GLU A 578 19.77 -10.03 -35.22
CA GLU A 578 20.32 -8.67 -35.18
C GLU A 578 19.19 -7.65 -35.01
N ALA A 579 19.41 -6.63 -34.17
CA ALA A 579 18.41 -5.60 -33.92
C ALA A 579 18.31 -4.63 -35.11
N PRO A 580 17.09 -4.23 -35.54
CA PRO A 580 16.95 -3.30 -36.64
C PRO A 580 17.47 -1.90 -36.33
N ARG A 581 18.15 -1.28 -37.30
CA ARG A 581 18.75 0.06 -37.17
C ARG A 581 17.73 1.16 -36.82
N ALA A 582 16.48 0.99 -37.20
CA ALA A 582 15.42 1.94 -36.86
C ALA A 582 15.24 2.12 -35.33
N PHE A 583 15.66 1.16 -34.51
CA PHE A 583 15.64 1.25 -33.04
C PHE A 583 16.95 1.75 -32.42
N SER A 584 17.94 2.16 -33.22
CA SER A 584 19.20 2.74 -32.72
C SER A 584 19.02 4.18 -32.24
N GLN A 585 18.01 4.88 -32.74
CA GLN A 585 17.75 6.29 -32.45
C GLN A 585 16.25 6.51 -32.25
N TRP A 586 15.88 7.26 -31.21
CA TRP A 586 14.48 7.52 -30.90
C TRP A 586 14.30 8.85 -30.17
N ILE A 587 13.05 9.28 -30.06
CA ILE A 587 12.63 10.43 -29.27
C ILE A 587 12.03 9.91 -27.97
N ASN A 588 12.72 10.16 -26.86
CA ASN A 588 12.17 10.02 -25.54
C ASN A 588 11.34 11.27 -25.23
N ILE A 589 10.02 11.14 -25.33
CA ILE A 589 9.09 12.27 -25.21
C ILE A 589 9.16 12.93 -23.82
N LYS A 590 9.55 12.20 -22.78
CA LYS A 590 9.71 12.78 -21.42
C LYS A 590 10.79 13.83 -21.36
N ARG A 591 11.87 13.65 -22.13
CA ARG A 591 12.95 14.63 -22.24
C ARG A 591 12.44 15.87 -22.99
N SER A 592 11.73 15.68 -24.10
CA SER A 592 11.12 16.79 -24.84
C SER A 592 10.11 17.58 -23.98
N TYR A 593 9.30 16.91 -23.17
CA TYR A 593 8.43 17.55 -22.18
C TYR A 593 9.20 18.29 -21.10
N ALA A 594 10.28 17.70 -20.59
CA ALA A 594 11.09 18.33 -19.56
C ALA A 594 11.80 19.59 -20.06
N ASP A 595 12.29 19.56 -21.30
CA ASP A 595 12.90 20.70 -21.97
C ASP A 595 11.88 21.82 -22.21
N PHE A 596 10.66 21.47 -22.64
CA PHE A 596 9.59 22.45 -22.89
C PHE A 596 9.04 23.09 -21.61
N TYR A 597 8.76 22.30 -20.57
CA TYR A 597 8.14 22.80 -19.33
C TYR A 597 9.13 23.17 -18.21
N GLY A 598 10.43 22.94 -18.40
CA GLY A 598 11.46 23.21 -17.40
C GLY A 598 11.34 22.37 -16.11
N LYS A 599 10.69 21.19 -16.18
CA LYS A 599 10.47 20.29 -15.03
C LYS A 599 10.61 18.83 -15.43
N GLU A 600 11.10 17.97 -14.54
CA GLU A 600 11.23 16.55 -14.85
C GLU A 600 9.87 15.81 -14.87
N PHE A 601 9.69 14.94 -15.87
CA PHE A 601 8.54 14.06 -16.01
C PHE A 601 8.97 12.60 -15.78
N ARG A 602 8.26 11.91 -14.88
CA ARG A 602 8.61 10.54 -14.46
C ARG A 602 8.11 9.47 -15.45
N GLY A 603 6.96 9.69 -16.06
CA GLY A 603 6.27 8.73 -16.92
C GLY A 603 5.04 9.32 -17.61
N MET A 604 4.29 8.50 -18.33
CA MET A 604 3.12 8.92 -19.11
C MET A 604 2.10 9.65 -18.24
N LYS A 605 1.74 9.08 -17.07
CA LYS A 605 0.80 9.72 -16.13
C LYS A 605 1.22 11.15 -15.73
N SER A 606 2.51 11.43 -15.58
CA SER A 606 2.95 12.80 -15.24
C SER A 606 2.76 13.79 -16.39
N MET A 607 2.86 13.33 -17.65
CA MET A 607 2.59 14.15 -18.82
C MET A 607 1.08 14.35 -18.99
N LEU A 608 0.28 13.29 -18.84
CA LEU A 608 -1.19 13.37 -18.86
C LEU A 608 -1.74 14.27 -17.75
N ALA A 609 -1.16 14.22 -16.53
CA ALA A 609 -1.52 15.12 -15.44
C ALA A 609 -1.35 16.59 -15.83
N LYS A 610 -0.25 16.90 -16.54
CA LYS A 610 0.01 18.25 -17.04
C LYS A 610 -1.02 18.69 -18.08
N LEU A 611 -1.54 17.76 -18.87
CA LEU A 611 -2.60 17.99 -19.85
C LEU A 611 -4.02 17.91 -19.25
N ARG A 612 -4.15 17.70 -17.93
CA ARG A 612 -5.45 17.47 -17.26
C ARG A 612 -6.24 16.29 -17.86
N LEU A 613 -5.52 15.27 -18.33
CA LEU A 613 -6.05 14.03 -18.91
C LEU A 613 -6.01 12.87 -17.91
N LEU A 614 -6.03 13.16 -16.61
CA LEU A 614 -6.25 12.18 -15.57
C LEU A 614 -7.63 12.36 -14.94
N ASP A 615 -8.24 11.27 -14.52
CA ASP A 615 -9.43 11.28 -13.66
C ASP A 615 -9.10 11.70 -12.22
N ALA A 616 -10.11 11.71 -11.35
CA ALA A 616 -9.96 12.10 -9.94
C ALA A 616 -9.06 11.12 -9.15
N GLU A 617 -8.98 9.87 -9.61
CA GLU A 617 -8.20 8.78 -9.05
C GLU A 617 -6.74 8.78 -9.54
N GLY A 618 -6.41 9.63 -10.52
CA GLY A 618 -5.06 9.72 -11.11
C GLY A 618 -4.77 8.66 -12.16
N ASN A 619 -5.79 8.09 -12.80
CA ASN A 619 -5.68 7.22 -13.96
C ASN A 619 -5.91 7.99 -15.26
N PRO A 620 -5.42 7.50 -16.42
CA PRO A 620 -5.74 8.11 -17.70
C PRO A 620 -7.26 8.24 -17.83
N LYS A 621 -7.74 9.44 -18.15
CA LYS A 621 -9.17 9.71 -18.41
C LYS A 621 -9.74 8.84 -19.54
N TYR A 622 -8.83 8.26 -20.32
CA TYR A 622 -9.07 7.63 -21.60
C TYR A 622 -8.27 6.33 -21.69
N GLY A 623 -9.00 5.21 -21.71
CA GLY A 623 -8.43 3.87 -21.73
C GLY A 623 -7.89 3.42 -20.37
N PHE A 624 -7.16 2.31 -20.39
CA PHE A 624 -6.60 1.63 -19.23
C PHE A 624 -5.08 1.76 -19.26
N HIS A 625 -4.48 1.99 -18.10
CA HIS A 625 -3.03 2.00 -17.96
C HIS A 625 -2.49 0.56 -17.89
N HIS A 626 -1.35 0.31 -18.53
CA HIS A 626 -0.76 -1.03 -18.73
C HIS A 626 -1.50 -1.91 -19.74
N LEU A 627 -2.12 -1.27 -20.73
CA LEU A 627 -2.69 -1.92 -21.88
C LEU A 627 -2.08 -1.25 -23.11
N GLY A 628 -1.23 -1.98 -23.83
CA GLY A 628 -0.20 -1.35 -24.66
C GLY A 628 -0.73 -0.35 -25.68
N MET A 629 -1.83 -0.68 -26.38
CA MET A 629 -2.42 0.25 -27.35
C MET A 629 -3.00 1.52 -26.71
N HIS A 630 -3.58 1.42 -25.50
CA HIS A 630 -4.08 2.60 -24.79
C HIS A 630 -2.95 3.51 -24.31
N ASP A 631 -1.83 2.94 -23.85
CA ASP A 631 -0.66 3.72 -23.46
C ASP A 631 -0.03 4.42 -24.69
N VAL A 632 0.11 3.72 -25.82
CA VAL A 632 0.56 4.30 -27.10
C VAL A 632 -0.33 5.47 -27.55
N GLU A 633 -1.66 5.33 -27.47
CA GLU A 633 -2.58 6.44 -27.79
C GLU A 633 -2.37 7.65 -26.85
N ASN A 634 -2.23 7.40 -25.55
CA ASN A 634 -2.05 8.46 -24.57
C ASN A 634 -0.69 9.16 -24.72
N ILE A 635 0.36 8.43 -25.10
CA ILE A 635 1.65 9.01 -25.49
C ILE A 635 1.50 9.83 -26.78
N THR A 636 0.69 9.36 -27.74
CA THR A 636 0.39 10.10 -28.97
C THR A 636 -0.32 11.43 -28.68
N ARG A 637 -1.24 11.48 -27.71
CA ARG A 637 -1.85 12.75 -27.23
C ARG A 637 -0.79 13.73 -26.73
N CYS A 638 0.16 13.22 -25.96
CA CYS A 638 1.28 14.04 -25.48
C CYS A 638 2.17 14.51 -26.64
N LEU A 639 2.40 13.66 -27.64
CA LEU A 639 3.16 14.02 -28.84
C LEU A 639 2.48 15.14 -29.62
N VAL A 640 1.18 14.99 -29.91
CA VAL A 640 0.38 15.99 -30.64
C VAL A 640 0.39 17.33 -29.90
N HIS A 641 0.23 17.33 -28.57
CA HIS A 641 0.34 18.54 -27.77
C HIS A 641 1.66 19.29 -28.00
N LEU A 642 2.81 18.59 -28.02
CA LEU A 642 4.10 19.24 -28.29
C LEU A 642 4.18 19.79 -29.72
N LEU A 643 3.64 19.06 -30.69
CA LEU A 643 3.61 19.49 -32.10
C LEU A 643 2.71 20.70 -32.32
N GLU A 644 1.62 20.85 -31.57
CA GLU A 644 0.73 22.02 -31.62
C GLU A 644 1.38 23.27 -30.98
N THR A 645 2.31 23.07 -30.05
CA THR A 645 3.08 24.16 -29.43
C THR A 645 4.32 24.60 -30.23
N ASP A 646 4.44 24.17 -31.50
CA ASP A 646 5.58 24.45 -32.40
C ASP A 646 6.96 24.08 -31.80
N VAL A 647 7.00 23.07 -30.92
CA VAL A 647 8.25 22.58 -30.33
C VAL A 647 8.98 21.69 -31.32
N GLU A 648 10.23 22.03 -31.62
CA GLU A 648 11.11 21.20 -32.44
C GLU A 648 11.49 19.90 -31.68
N LEU A 649 10.89 18.77 -32.07
CA LEU A 649 11.21 17.47 -31.49
C LEU A 649 12.52 16.91 -32.04
N LYS A 650 13.51 16.76 -31.15
CA LYS A 650 14.84 16.25 -31.50
C LYS A 650 15.02 14.81 -31.02
N VAL A 651 15.70 14.02 -31.85
CA VAL A 651 16.21 12.70 -31.45
C VAL A 651 17.11 12.88 -30.23
N ASN A 652 16.76 12.20 -29.15
CA ASN A 652 17.41 12.38 -27.85
C ASN A 652 17.66 11.06 -27.12
N GLY A 653 17.37 9.91 -27.75
CA GLY A 653 17.66 8.56 -27.28
C GLY A 653 18.53 7.78 -28.28
N TRP A 654 19.46 6.99 -27.75
CA TRP A 654 20.48 6.26 -28.53
C TRP A 654 20.83 4.93 -27.84
N TRP A 655 21.21 3.92 -28.63
CA TRP A 655 21.76 2.65 -28.15
C TRP A 655 23.08 2.31 -28.81
#